data_AF-A0A9P6PGA3-F1
#
_entry.id   AF-A0A9P6PGA3-F1
#
_cell.length_a   1.000
_cell.length_b   1.000
_cell.length_c   1.000
_cell.angle_alpha   90.00
_cell.angle_beta   90.00
_cell.angle_gamma   90.00
#
_symmetry.space_group_name_H-M   'P 1'
#
loop_
_entity.id
_entity.type
_entity.pdbx_description
1 polymer ?
#
loop_
_entity_poly.entity_id
_entity_poly.type
_entity_poly.pdbx_seq_one_letter_code
_entity_poly.pdbx_strand_id
1 'polypeptide(L)'
;MALLFVYLLVSLVRPKSCATPFTIAVNDPLPSPPLSSHHHAIIVAGHAIYNGPKTVDGLYIDDHWVLESFQRGGGHVETFIKHIQKGIELARGDPNAVLIFTGGQTRPDAGPQSEGLSYWQIAQMLVNDTIKGEETQDNLGERMVIEEFARDSHENLLFSLCRFAEMTGQYPSSVSVIGFNFKRERFQEIHRAAIRFPIDRFQYIGIDPPPSDAIDATFEAGELAKSYNPFKKDLYGCHGSLKQKKLDRNPFRRRKDNKHYEPYFVSTEVPDQIRSRTRHDIRTPAKSLQRHLLKTIRSAFLQMIGKDIDLIKKHEAVLRRRPPMTNVRHRCDICLTSIFNMHWICGVCGLEICNDCYESDWDLKPNKVVNCTFKRKHTRKHMVPVIKYESRVMKELHAEAMELDDEKSEFPPMAEKSGTASENEIDHDEYDNVLIVPADKMNISLFQQHWMKGKPVMVQGVMQASKEDWSPKYFSRMYGKQAIEVTDCYTGSTSETTIKGFFKGFSGDKRKKFSQILKIKDWPPKSDFRADFPNLYNDFMQMLPAPEHCTATGYLNLSNRLPDEYIPPDLGPKMFIAYGSVDGTKTFGTTNLHCDMADAVNLMCYADTTSYKKENTSAAAIWDIYPFEVLQDLRKFVAKIASERKQKVLDPIHSQWLYLNDDLRERLWKEYRIKGWRLYQDPGCAIFIPAGCAHQVSNYRSSIKCAYDFVSPENLSRCAEITKEFGKVRRDDALQLNSTMLFSWTSTYDERKAEHQ
;
A
#
# COMPACT_ATOMS: atom_id res chain seq x y z
N MET A 1 42.22 22.59 -38.61
CA MET A 1 40.98 23.34 -38.31
C MET A 1 39.75 22.41 -38.19
N ALA A 2 39.82 21.34 -37.40
CA ALA A 2 38.66 20.46 -37.14
C ALA A 2 38.53 20.04 -35.67
N LEU A 3 39.39 20.58 -34.78
CA LEU A 3 39.39 20.28 -33.34
C LEU A 3 38.95 21.45 -32.46
N LEU A 4 38.71 22.64 -33.05
CA LEU A 4 38.20 23.82 -32.34
C LEU A 4 36.67 23.96 -32.36
N PHE A 5 35.96 23.15 -33.15
CA PHE A 5 34.49 23.22 -33.26
C PHE A 5 33.73 22.35 -32.25
N VAL A 6 34.41 21.38 -31.62
CA VAL A 6 33.79 20.49 -30.62
C VAL A 6 33.76 21.13 -29.22
N TYR A 7 34.68 22.06 -28.93
CA TYR A 7 34.74 22.73 -27.63
C TYR A 7 33.70 23.84 -27.43
N LEU A 8 33.09 24.35 -28.53
CA LEU A 8 32.08 25.42 -28.46
C LEU A 8 30.62 24.91 -28.43
N LEU A 9 30.37 23.62 -28.70
CA LEU A 9 29.02 23.03 -28.64
C LEU A 9 28.72 22.29 -27.32
N VAL A 10 29.75 21.97 -26.52
CA VAL A 10 29.58 21.35 -25.18
C VAL A 10 29.30 22.39 -24.09
N SER A 11 29.40 23.69 -24.39
CA SER A 11 29.08 24.77 -23.43
C SER A 11 27.61 25.21 -23.42
N LEU A 12 26.73 24.61 -24.22
CA LEU A 12 25.29 24.94 -24.28
C LEU A 12 24.36 23.88 -23.68
N VAL A 13 24.90 22.81 -23.09
CA VAL A 13 24.13 21.90 -22.22
C VAL A 13 24.70 21.94 -20.81
N ARG A 14 24.59 23.11 -20.17
CA ARG A 14 24.44 23.10 -18.71
C ARG A 14 23.05 22.51 -18.46
N PRO A 15 22.88 21.42 -17.71
CA PRO A 15 21.59 21.19 -17.08
C PRO A 15 21.31 22.45 -16.27
N LYS A 16 20.27 23.21 -16.64
CA LYS A 16 19.73 24.22 -15.73
C LYS A 16 19.53 23.48 -14.42
N SER A 17 20.25 23.89 -13.39
CA SER A 17 20.06 23.42 -12.03
C SER A 17 18.56 23.49 -11.75
N CYS A 18 17.90 22.34 -11.70
CA CYS A 18 16.49 22.25 -11.39
C CYS A 18 16.35 22.39 -9.87
N ALA A 19 16.83 23.50 -9.33
CA ALA A 19 16.26 24.09 -8.13
C ALA A 19 15.07 24.91 -8.64
N THR A 20 13.96 24.24 -8.98
CA THR A 20 12.68 24.95 -9.05
C THR A 20 12.45 25.52 -7.65
N PRO A 21 12.40 26.86 -7.49
CA PRO A 21 12.13 27.44 -6.20
C PRO A 21 10.80 26.86 -5.70
N PHE A 22 10.74 26.54 -4.41
CA PHE A 22 9.47 26.28 -3.77
C PHE A 22 8.71 27.62 -3.80
N THR A 23 7.91 27.86 -4.84
CA THR A 23 7.10 29.07 -4.90
C THR A 23 6.11 29.00 -3.75
N ILE A 24 6.37 29.81 -2.71
CA ILE A 24 5.41 30.11 -1.66
C ILE A 24 4.13 30.52 -2.37
N ALA A 25 3.03 29.87 -2.02
CA ALA A 25 1.75 30.16 -2.60
C ALA A 25 1.47 31.66 -2.46
N VAL A 26 0.94 32.29 -3.51
CA VAL A 26 0.63 33.73 -3.59
C VAL A 26 -0.36 34.19 -2.48
N ASN A 27 -0.87 33.26 -1.66
CA ASN A 27 -1.79 33.48 -0.53
C ASN A 27 -1.35 32.74 0.75
N ASP A 28 -0.04 32.67 1.04
CA ASP A 28 0.42 32.29 2.39
C ASP A 28 -0.02 33.39 3.39
N PRO A 29 -0.76 33.07 4.47
CA PRO A 29 -1.10 34.06 5.50
C PRO A 29 0.12 34.60 6.25
N LEU A 30 1.29 33.98 6.10
CA LEU A 30 2.55 34.44 6.67
C LEU A 30 3.21 35.50 5.77
N PRO A 31 3.96 36.45 6.36
CA PRO A 31 4.74 37.42 5.59
C PRO A 31 5.77 36.71 4.69
N SER A 32 6.23 37.42 3.66
CA SER A 32 7.31 36.92 2.81
C SER A 32 8.53 36.52 3.65
N PRO A 33 9.24 35.43 3.28
CA PRO A 33 10.39 34.98 4.05
C PRO A 33 11.44 36.09 4.17
N PRO A 34 11.93 36.37 5.39
CA PRO A 34 12.82 37.49 5.65
C PRO A 34 14.18 37.36 4.96
N LEU A 35 14.60 36.15 4.59
CA LEU A 35 15.93 35.84 4.05
C LEU A 35 15.88 35.25 2.63
N SER A 36 14.87 35.60 1.83
CA SER A 36 14.59 34.95 0.52
C SER A 36 15.74 34.91 -0.51
N SER A 37 16.72 35.81 -0.43
CA SER A 37 17.91 35.82 -1.31
C SER A 37 19.00 34.81 -0.94
N HIS A 38 18.93 34.21 0.24
CA HIS A 38 19.99 33.36 0.80
C HIS A 38 19.85 31.92 0.32
N HIS A 39 20.98 31.25 0.16
CA HIS A 39 21.02 29.88 -0.40
C HIS A 39 22.07 28.96 0.24
N HIS A 40 22.88 29.42 1.20
CA HIS A 40 23.85 28.58 1.91
C HIS A 40 23.47 28.42 3.39
N ALA A 41 23.29 27.20 3.87
CA ALA A 41 23.05 26.94 5.29
C ALA A 41 24.36 26.63 6.03
N ILE A 42 24.72 27.44 7.02
CA ILE A 42 25.83 27.16 7.96
C ILE A 42 25.20 26.69 9.27
N ILE A 43 25.49 25.48 9.70
CA ILE A 43 24.82 24.81 10.82
C ILE A 43 25.82 24.56 11.94
N VAL A 44 25.54 25.10 13.13
CA VAL A 44 26.30 24.85 14.35
C VAL A 44 25.42 24.05 15.30
N ALA A 45 25.81 22.81 15.59
CA ALA A 45 25.06 21.92 16.47
C ALA A 45 25.45 22.12 17.95
N GLY A 46 24.45 22.36 18.79
CA GLY A 46 24.62 22.57 20.22
C GLY A 46 24.98 21.28 20.98
N HIS A 47 25.87 21.39 21.96
CA HIS A 47 26.37 20.26 22.75
C HIS A 47 26.33 20.48 24.28
N ALA A 48 26.06 21.71 24.71
CA ALA A 48 25.95 22.13 26.11
C ALA A 48 25.11 23.42 26.20
N ILE A 49 24.77 23.85 27.41
CA ILE A 49 24.00 25.08 27.65
C ILE A 49 24.78 26.01 28.57
N TYR A 50 24.94 27.25 28.17
CA TYR A 50 25.51 28.32 28.99
C TYR A 50 24.44 29.03 29.83
N ASN A 51 24.67 29.07 31.13
CA ASN A 51 23.83 29.69 32.17
C ASN A 51 24.57 30.80 32.95
N GLY A 52 25.77 31.18 32.52
CA GLY A 52 26.58 32.19 33.20
C GLY A 52 26.20 33.65 32.90
N PRO A 53 26.97 34.61 33.47
CA PRO A 53 26.82 36.03 33.20
C PRO A 53 26.94 36.37 31.71
N LYS A 54 26.29 37.45 31.26
CA LYS A 54 26.40 37.91 29.86
C LYS A 54 27.69 38.70 29.60
N THR A 55 28.84 38.09 29.89
CA THR A 55 30.19 38.63 29.63
C THR A 55 31.00 37.63 28.82
N VAL A 56 31.89 38.12 27.94
CA VAL A 56 32.74 37.26 27.10
C VAL A 56 33.69 36.43 27.96
N ASP A 57 34.29 37.01 28.99
CA ASP A 57 35.17 36.30 29.92
C ASP A 57 34.44 35.17 30.66
N GLY A 58 33.16 35.37 30.96
CA GLY A 58 32.33 34.37 31.64
C GLY A 58 32.13 33.09 30.83
N LEU A 59 32.27 33.15 29.49
CA LEU A 59 32.09 32.00 28.60
C LEU A 59 33.11 30.90 28.85
N TYR A 60 34.31 31.23 29.31
CA TYR A 60 35.42 30.27 29.47
C TYR A 60 35.46 29.59 30.84
N ILE A 61 34.41 29.75 31.65
CA ILE A 61 34.32 29.18 33.00
C ILE A 61 33.36 27.98 32.97
N ASP A 62 33.87 26.78 33.22
CA ASP A 62 33.10 25.51 33.16
C ASP A 62 31.82 25.53 34.03
N ASP A 63 31.88 26.12 35.23
CA ASP A 63 30.74 26.16 36.15
C ASP A 63 29.57 27.03 35.65
N HIS A 64 29.81 27.85 34.63
CA HIS A 64 28.75 28.58 33.95
C HIS A 64 28.02 27.75 32.89
N TRP A 65 28.46 26.52 32.63
CA TRP A 65 27.87 25.62 31.64
C TRP A 65 27.21 24.41 32.29
N VAL A 66 26.08 24.00 31.74
CA VAL A 66 25.45 22.71 32.03
C VAL A 66 26.13 21.65 31.15
N LEU A 67 27.09 20.95 31.75
CA LEU A 67 27.98 19.97 31.13
C LEU A 67 27.68 18.55 31.61
N GLU A 68 27.88 17.56 30.74
CA GLU A 68 28.01 16.16 31.13
C GLU A 68 29.29 15.94 31.93
N SER A 69 29.35 14.86 32.71
CA SER A 69 30.52 14.54 33.55
C SER A 69 31.84 14.47 32.76
N PHE A 70 31.82 13.94 31.54
CA PHE A 70 32.99 13.84 30.67
C PHE A 70 33.38 15.15 29.98
N GLN A 71 32.53 16.18 30.02
CA GLN A 71 32.78 17.47 29.36
C GLN A 71 33.48 18.48 30.29
N ARG A 72 33.58 18.20 31.60
CA ARG A 72 34.21 19.09 32.59
C ARG A 72 35.74 18.94 32.58
N GLY A 73 36.46 20.06 32.59
CA GLY A 73 37.91 20.12 32.82
C GLY A 73 38.81 19.67 31.67
N GLY A 74 38.26 19.39 30.48
CA GLY A 74 39.01 18.87 29.32
C GLY A 74 38.85 19.68 28.03
N GLY A 75 38.88 21.02 28.10
CA GLY A 75 38.87 21.91 26.92
C GLY A 75 37.59 21.93 26.07
N HIS A 76 36.51 21.28 26.52
CA HIS A 76 35.27 21.17 25.74
C HIS A 76 34.52 22.49 25.62
N VAL A 77 34.49 23.31 26.69
CA VAL A 77 33.89 24.65 26.67
C VAL A 77 34.56 25.54 25.63
N GLU A 78 35.90 25.58 25.62
CA GLU A 78 36.67 26.32 24.62
C GLU A 78 36.35 25.82 23.20
N THR A 79 36.16 24.51 23.03
CA THR A 79 35.79 23.91 21.75
C THR A 79 34.38 24.30 21.30
N PHE A 80 33.40 24.34 22.20
CA PHE A 80 32.05 24.84 21.89
C PHE A 80 32.09 26.30 21.42
N ILE A 81 32.89 27.13 22.09
CA ILE A 81 33.08 28.54 21.70
C ILE A 81 33.74 28.63 20.32
N LYS A 82 34.76 27.80 20.04
CA LYS A 82 35.39 27.72 18.71
C LYS A 82 34.40 27.29 17.62
N HIS A 83 33.46 26.39 17.89
CA HIS A 83 32.40 26.03 16.94
C HIS A 83 31.54 27.24 16.59
N ILE A 84 31.15 28.03 17.59
CA ILE A 84 30.35 29.25 17.41
C ILE A 84 31.15 30.31 16.65
N GLN A 85 32.39 30.57 17.04
CA GLN A 85 33.30 31.51 16.37
C GLN A 85 33.52 31.13 14.91
N LYS A 86 33.70 29.84 14.59
CA LYS A 86 33.85 29.39 13.20
C LYS A 86 32.57 29.63 12.39
N GLY A 87 31.41 29.43 12.99
CA GLY A 87 30.12 29.76 12.36
C GLY A 87 30.01 31.23 12.00
N ILE A 88 30.38 32.12 12.93
CA ILE A 88 30.44 33.58 12.73
C ILE A 88 31.41 33.94 11.61
N GLU A 89 32.64 33.39 11.65
CA GLU A 89 33.67 33.63 10.64
C GLU A 89 33.19 33.28 9.22
N LEU A 90 32.62 32.08 9.04
CA LEU A 90 32.12 31.64 7.74
C LEU A 90 30.94 32.47 7.26
N ALA A 91 30.02 32.85 8.16
CA ALA A 91 28.85 33.65 7.81
C ALA A 91 29.19 35.12 7.50
N ARG A 92 30.29 35.66 8.06
CA ARG A 92 30.88 36.95 7.66
C ARG A 92 31.54 36.85 6.28
N GLY A 93 32.22 35.73 6.00
CA GLY A 93 32.84 35.47 4.71
C GLY A 93 31.85 35.20 3.56
N ASP A 94 30.60 34.86 3.87
CA ASP A 94 29.55 34.57 2.88
C ASP A 94 28.24 35.35 3.14
N PRO A 95 27.97 36.44 2.38
CA PRO A 95 26.76 37.22 2.53
C PRO A 95 25.48 36.46 2.13
N ASN A 96 25.59 35.34 1.40
CA ASN A 96 24.43 34.51 1.00
C ASN A 96 24.11 33.41 2.02
N ALA A 97 24.87 33.33 3.12
CA ALA A 97 24.68 32.32 4.13
C ALA A 97 23.61 32.68 5.18
N VAL A 98 23.00 31.67 5.78
CA VAL A 98 22.21 31.79 7.01
C VAL A 98 22.89 30.94 8.06
N LEU A 99 23.26 31.55 9.20
CA LEU A 99 23.88 30.87 10.33
C LEU A 99 22.80 30.33 11.25
N ILE A 100 22.73 29.01 11.39
CA ILE A 100 21.70 28.29 12.12
C ILE A 100 22.34 27.62 13.33
N PHE A 101 21.90 28.01 14.53
CA PHE A 101 22.22 27.31 15.76
C PHE A 101 21.11 26.33 16.07
N THR A 102 21.44 25.04 16.15
CA THR A 102 20.47 23.95 16.29
C THR A 102 20.72 23.12 17.53
N GLY A 103 19.64 22.72 18.20
CA GLY A 103 19.66 21.86 19.39
C GLY A 103 18.48 22.16 20.29
N GLY A 104 17.81 21.11 20.76
CA GLY A 104 16.57 21.19 21.54
C GLY A 104 16.76 21.37 23.03
N GLN A 105 15.67 21.22 23.79
CA GLN A 105 15.70 21.27 25.26
C GLN A 105 16.02 19.87 25.80
N THR A 106 17.25 19.37 25.57
CA THR A 106 17.58 17.96 25.85
C THR A 106 18.11 17.71 27.27
N ARG A 107 18.42 18.78 28.03
CA ARG A 107 19.02 18.71 29.38
C ARG A 107 18.01 19.13 30.47
N PRO A 108 17.56 18.22 31.34
CA PRO A 108 16.64 18.55 32.44
C PRO A 108 17.21 19.63 33.39
N ASP A 109 18.50 19.53 33.72
CA ASP A 109 19.17 20.39 34.70
C ASP A 109 19.39 21.83 34.21
N ALA A 110 19.21 22.07 32.90
CA ALA A 110 19.31 23.41 32.31
C ALA A 110 17.96 24.16 32.31
N GLY A 111 16.86 23.53 32.73
CA GLY A 111 15.52 24.08 32.56
C GLY A 111 15.08 24.09 31.08
N PRO A 112 13.99 24.80 30.74
CA PRO A 112 13.41 24.81 29.38
C PRO A 112 14.22 25.68 28.40
N GLN A 113 15.55 25.60 28.44
CA GLN A 113 16.49 26.27 27.56
C GLN A 113 17.02 25.29 26.52
N SER A 114 17.06 25.70 25.26
CA SER A 114 17.55 24.87 24.16
C SER A 114 19.04 25.09 23.92
N GLU A 115 19.77 24.06 23.45
CA GLU A 115 21.18 24.27 23.10
C GLU A 115 21.34 25.29 21.97
N GLY A 116 20.42 25.28 20.99
CA GLY A 116 20.40 26.23 19.88
C GLY A 116 20.26 27.68 20.36
N LEU A 117 19.34 27.96 21.28
CA LEU A 117 19.16 29.29 21.86
C LEU A 117 20.40 29.74 22.63
N SER A 118 20.98 28.85 23.43
CA SER A 118 22.19 29.15 24.20
C SER A 118 23.35 29.56 23.29
N TYR A 119 23.58 28.80 22.21
CA TYR A 119 24.68 29.10 21.28
C TYR A 119 24.44 30.39 20.50
N TRP A 120 23.20 30.68 20.10
CA TRP A 120 22.85 31.94 19.45
C TRP A 120 23.08 33.15 20.37
N GLN A 121 22.76 33.05 21.66
CA GLN A 121 23.02 34.12 22.64
C GLN A 121 24.51 34.39 22.80
N ILE A 122 25.33 33.34 22.88
CA ILE A 122 26.80 33.46 22.93
C ILE A 122 27.31 34.12 21.65
N ALA A 123 26.80 33.71 20.49
CA ALA A 123 27.18 34.29 19.22
C ALA A 123 26.86 35.79 19.16
N GLN A 124 25.70 36.22 19.67
CA GLN A 124 25.38 37.65 19.79
C GLN A 124 26.36 38.39 20.70
N MET A 125 26.76 37.79 21.83
CA MET A 125 27.75 38.39 22.73
C MET A 125 29.09 38.58 22.03
N LEU A 126 29.57 37.57 21.31
CA LEU A 126 30.84 37.62 20.57
C LEU A 126 30.81 38.63 19.43
N VAL A 127 29.70 38.70 18.67
CA VAL A 127 29.52 39.70 17.60
C VAL A 127 29.51 41.11 18.17
N ASN A 128 28.74 41.36 19.23
CA ASN A 128 28.63 42.68 19.86
C ASN A 128 29.93 43.15 20.51
N ASP A 129 30.74 42.24 21.06
CA ASP A 129 32.05 42.56 21.62
C ASP A 129 33.05 42.98 20.53
N THR A 130 32.97 42.34 19.36
CA THR A 130 33.79 42.70 18.18
C THR A 130 33.46 44.11 17.66
N ILE A 131 32.19 44.52 17.68
CA ILE A 131 31.71 45.82 17.15
C ILE A 131 32.11 47.00 18.04
N LYS A 132 32.45 46.78 19.32
CA LYS A 132 32.97 47.85 20.20
C LYS A 132 34.34 48.41 19.77
N GLY A 133 34.98 47.81 18.75
CA GLY A 133 36.29 48.24 18.23
C GLY A 133 36.30 48.90 16.85
N GLU A 134 35.29 48.69 15.98
CA GLU A 134 35.25 49.25 14.61
C GLU A 134 33.81 49.50 14.12
N GLU A 135 33.54 50.68 13.55
CA GLU A 135 32.27 51.02 12.87
C GLU A 135 32.15 50.23 11.55
N THR A 136 31.72 48.97 11.62
CA THR A 136 31.31 48.21 10.43
C THR A 136 29.82 47.92 10.49
N GLN A 137 29.11 48.12 9.36
CA GLN A 137 27.75 47.64 9.14
C GLN A 137 27.74 46.11 8.99
N ASP A 138 28.00 45.37 10.08
CA ASP A 138 27.89 43.90 10.10
C ASP A 138 26.42 43.50 10.32
N ASN A 139 25.72 43.17 9.23
CA ASN A 139 24.32 42.72 9.26
C ASN A 139 24.16 41.24 9.64
N LEU A 140 25.23 40.56 10.10
CA LEU A 140 25.22 39.14 10.44
C LEU A 140 24.09 38.77 11.42
N GLY A 141 23.78 39.64 12.38
CA GLY A 141 22.72 39.41 13.37
C GLY A 141 21.34 39.14 12.74
N GLU A 142 21.05 39.71 11.57
CA GLU A 142 19.79 39.51 10.85
C GLU A 142 19.71 38.13 10.17
N ARG A 143 20.86 37.49 9.94
CA ARG A 143 21.00 36.18 9.27
C ARG A 143 21.39 35.06 10.23
N MET A 144 21.37 35.33 11.53
CA MET A 144 21.55 34.36 12.61
C MET A 144 20.21 33.88 13.13
N VAL A 145 19.91 32.59 12.97
CA VAL A 145 18.62 32.00 13.32
C VAL A 145 18.79 30.78 14.23
N ILE A 146 17.69 30.40 14.88
CA ILE A 146 17.66 29.33 15.88
C ILE A 146 16.74 28.21 15.41
N GLU A 147 17.14 26.96 15.66
CA GLU A 147 16.35 25.74 15.56
C GLU A 147 16.36 25.03 16.93
N GLU A 148 15.21 24.88 17.57
CA GLU A 148 15.12 24.48 18.99
C GLU A 148 14.47 23.11 19.24
N PHE A 149 14.35 22.26 18.21
CA PHE A 149 13.62 20.99 18.33
C PHE A 149 14.48 19.75 18.11
N ALA A 150 15.71 19.89 17.61
CA ALA A 150 16.58 18.74 17.36
C ALA A 150 16.95 17.99 18.65
N ARG A 151 16.76 16.67 18.67
CA ARG A 151 17.09 15.80 19.83
C ARG A 151 18.31 14.93 19.59
N ASP A 152 18.73 14.80 18.34
CA ASP A 152 19.91 14.06 17.94
C ASP A 152 20.61 14.69 16.73
N SER A 153 21.72 14.09 16.31
CA SER A 153 22.55 14.59 15.21
C SER A 153 21.85 14.54 13.85
N HIS A 154 20.91 13.61 13.62
CA HIS A 154 20.15 13.57 12.39
C HIS A 154 19.15 14.74 12.34
N GLU A 155 18.44 14.98 13.44
CA GLU A 155 17.49 16.09 13.58
C GLU A 155 18.19 17.45 13.54
N ASN A 156 19.41 17.57 14.09
CA ASN A 156 20.19 18.81 13.97
C ASN A 156 20.41 19.19 12.50
N LEU A 157 20.73 18.22 11.64
CA LEU A 157 20.85 18.48 10.20
C LEU A 157 19.49 18.74 9.57
N LEU A 158 18.55 17.80 9.70
CA LEU A 158 17.25 17.85 9.05
C LEU A 158 16.50 19.13 9.43
N PHE A 159 16.30 19.38 10.72
CA PHE A 159 15.52 20.52 11.20
C PHE A 159 16.19 21.87 10.91
N SER A 160 17.51 21.91 10.71
CA SER A 160 18.20 23.12 10.26
C SER A 160 17.91 23.46 8.80
N LEU A 161 17.93 22.49 7.88
CA LEU A 161 17.56 22.75 6.46
C LEU A 161 16.11 23.22 6.31
N CYS A 162 15.31 22.67 7.19
CA CYS A 162 13.92 22.95 7.41
C CYS A 162 13.70 24.37 7.96
N ARG A 163 14.46 24.76 8.98
CA ARG A 163 14.51 26.14 9.48
C ARG A 163 15.01 27.12 8.41
N PHE A 164 15.99 26.71 7.61
CA PHE A 164 16.46 27.49 6.46
C PHE A 164 15.31 27.75 5.47
N ALA A 165 14.52 26.73 5.14
CA ALA A 165 13.37 26.88 4.25
C ALA A 165 12.27 27.77 4.85
N GLU A 166 12.02 27.70 6.15
CA GLU A 166 11.09 28.64 6.83
C GLU A 166 11.54 30.10 6.69
N MET A 167 12.85 30.36 6.71
CA MET A 167 13.41 31.72 6.69
C MET A 167 13.64 32.27 5.28
N THR A 168 13.84 31.40 4.29
CA THR A 168 14.20 31.80 2.91
C THR A 168 13.11 31.45 1.88
N GLY A 169 12.16 30.59 2.23
CA GLY A 169 11.18 30.04 1.30
C GLY A 169 11.69 28.92 0.40
N GLN A 170 12.97 28.53 0.51
CA GLN A 170 13.58 27.47 -0.30
C GLN A 170 14.59 26.65 0.52
N TYR A 171 14.88 25.42 0.10
CA TYR A 171 15.96 24.65 0.70
C TYR A 171 17.34 25.17 0.21
N PRO A 172 18.40 25.04 1.03
CA PRO A 172 19.70 25.59 0.68
C PRO A 172 20.34 24.86 -0.51
N SER A 173 21.09 25.58 -1.33
CA SER A 173 21.89 25.03 -2.42
C SER A 173 23.21 24.44 -1.92
N SER A 174 23.75 24.91 -0.80
CA SER A 174 24.94 24.38 -0.13
C SER A 174 24.76 24.30 1.39
N VAL A 175 25.46 23.36 2.03
CA VAL A 175 25.36 23.14 3.48
C VAL A 175 26.75 22.97 4.07
N SER A 176 27.06 23.74 5.11
CA SER A 176 28.26 23.60 5.93
C SER A 176 27.85 23.26 7.36
N VAL A 177 28.32 22.14 7.90
CA VAL A 177 28.06 21.73 9.29
C VAL A 177 29.33 21.83 10.11
N ILE A 178 29.26 22.50 11.26
CA ILE A 178 30.36 22.64 12.21
C ILE A 178 30.09 21.78 13.45
N GLY A 179 31.09 21.03 13.90
CA GLY A 179 31.03 20.26 15.12
C GLY A 179 32.34 19.51 15.40
N PHE A 180 32.29 18.51 16.29
CA PHE A 180 33.45 17.66 16.56
C PHE A 180 33.84 16.77 15.38
N ASN A 181 35.13 16.61 15.12
CA ASN A 181 35.64 15.91 13.94
C ASN A 181 35.25 14.42 13.94
N PHE A 182 35.18 13.77 15.11
CA PHE A 182 34.74 12.36 15.21
C PHE A 182 33.32 12.11 14.68
N LYS A 183 32.49 13.15 14.52
CA LYS A 183 31.13 13.04 13.97
C LYS A 183 31.10 13.16 12.44
N ARG A 184 32.21 13.52 11.80
CA ARG A 184 32.33 13.81 10.36
C ARG A 184 31.73 12.72 9.50
N GLU A 185 32.20 11.48 9.68
CA GLU A 185 31.74 10.36 8.86
C GLU A 185 30.24 10.12 9.03
N ARG A 186 29.70 10.21 10.26
CA ARG A 186 28.26 10.05 10.49
C ARG A 186 27.45 11.11 9.75
N PHE A 187 27.91 12.36 9.72
CA PHE A 187 27.20 13.42 8.99
C PHE A 187 27.34 13.27 7.47
N GLN A 188 28.55 12.99 6.96
CA GLN A 188 28.82 12.89 5.52
C GLN A 188 28.25 11.60 4.91
N GLU A 189 28.41 10.45 5.55
CA GLU A 189 28.04 9.16 4.96
C GLU A 189 26.64 8.70 5.33
N ILE A 190 26.11 9.12 6.49
CA ILE A 190 24.82 8.63 6.98
C ILE A 190 23.77 9.73 6.95
N HIS A 191 23.91 10.81 7.73
CA HIS A 191 22.84 11.80 7.87
C HIS A 191 22.57 12.56 6.58
N ARG A 192 23.62 13.06 5.91
CA ARG A 192 23.52 13.68 4.58
C ARG A 192 22.91 12.72 3.56
N ALA A 193 23.35 11.47 3.54
CA ALA A 193 22.80 10.45 2.64
C ALA A 193 21.33 10.16 2.91
N ALA A 194 20.92 10.10 4.19
CA ALA A 194 19.55 9.86 4.62
C ALA A 194 18.58 10.95 4.12
N ILE A 195 19.03 12.20 4.09
CA ILE A 195 18.28 13.33 3.51
C ILE A 195 18.60 13.58 2.03
N ARG A 196 19.49 12.77 1.44
CA ARG A 196 19.98 12.84 0.05
C ARG A 196 20.51 14.20 -0.37
N PHE A 197 21.20 14.88 0.53
CA PHE A 197 21.89 16.12 0.16
C PHE A 197 23.17 15.78 -0.63
N PRO A 198 23.47 16.43 -1.77
CA PRO A 198 24.64 16.07 -2.58
C PRO A 198 25.97 16.33 -1.87
N ILE A 199 26.92 15.41 -1.99
CA ILE A 199 28.20 15.47 -1.28
C ILE A 199 29.10 16.62 -1.78
N ASP A 200 29.02 16.95 -3.07
CA ASP A 200 29.70 18.08 -3.72
C ASP A 200 29.24 19.45 -3.19
N ARG A 201 28.06 19.50 -2.55
CA ARG A 201 27.47 20.71 -1.96
C ARG A 201 27.41 20.65 -0.43
N PHE A 202 28.03 19.65 0.18
CA PHE A 202 28.00 19.41 1.62
C PHE A 202 29.42 19.43 2.21
N GLN A 203 29.67 20.33 3.15
CA GLN A 203 30.94 20.42 3.88
C GLN A 203 30.73 20.12 5.37
N TYR A 204 31.63 19.33 5.94
CA TYR A 204 31.72 19.15 7.39
C TYR A 204 33.02 19.75 7.91
N ILE A 205 32.96 20.55 8.96
CA ILE A 205 34.09 21.26 9.57
C ILE A 205 34.23 20.73 11.00
N GLY A 206 35.24 19.89 11.19
CA GLY A 206 35.57 19.27 12.46
C GLY A 206 36.51 20.16 13.28
N ILE A 207 36.16 20.45 14.53
CA ILE A 207 36.99 21.16 15.50
C ILE A 207 36.92 20.38 16.81
N ASP A 208 38.09 19.98 17.32
CA ASP A 208 38.24 19.15 18.52
C ASP A 208 39.01 19.91 19.63
N PRO A 209 38.93 19.45 20.88
CA PRO A 209 39.73 19.99 21.97
C PRO A 209 41.24 19.77 21.75
N PRO A 210 42.12 20.53 22.45
CA PRO A 210 43.57 20.41 22.32
C PRO A 210 44.12 19.00 22.63
N PRO A 211 45.30 18.63 22.10
CA PRO A 211 45.81 17.25 22.09
C PRO A 211 46.05 16.57 23.46
N SER A 212 46.08 17.32 24.56
CA SER A 212 46.22 16.73 25.91
C SER A 212 44.95 16.00 26.38
N ASP A 213 43.80 16.31 25.77
CA ASP A 213 42.48 15.75 26.08
C ASP A 213 41.92 14.94 24.91
N ALA A 214 42.82 14.37 24.08
CA ALA A 214 42.49 13.69 22.84
C ALA A 214 41.39 12.64 23.03
N ILE A 215 40.44 12.66 22.09
CA ILE A 215 39.47 11.59 21.83
C ILE A 215 40.28 10.28 21.78
N ASP A 216 40.22 9.49 22.84
CA ASP A 216 40.93 8.22 22.89
C ASP A 216 40.21 7.17 22.01
N ALA A 217 40.87 6.05 21.75
CA ALA A 217 40.28 4.95 20.98
C ALA A 217 38.96 4.43 21.59
N THR A 218 38.70 4.67 22.88
CA THR A 218 37.46 4.26 23.56
C THR A 218 36.29 5.18 23.20
N PHE A 219 36.52 6.47 22.99
CA PHE A 219 35.52 7.42 22.50
C PHE A 219 35.12 7.14 21.05
N GLU A 220 36.08 6.85 20.17
CA GLU A 220 35.80 6.48 18.77
C GLU A 220 35.01 5.16 18.68
N ALA A 221 35.42 4.15 19.45
CA ALA A 221 34.67 2.90 19.58
C ALA A 221 33.26 3.14 20.14
N GLY A 222 33.12 4.08 21.09
CA GLY A 222 31.84 4.51 21.65
C GLY A 222 30.92 5.16 20.62
N GLU A 223 31.42 6.05 19.78
CA GLU A 223 30.67 6.67 18.68
C GLU A 223 30.24 5.65 17.63
N LEU A 224 31.15 4.74 17.24
CA LEU A 224 30.86 3.64 16.32
C LEU A 224 29.73 2.75 16.84
N ALA A 225 29.83 2.31 18.10
CA ALA A 225 28.87 1.39 18.71
C ALA A 225 27.52 2.04 19.03
N LYS A 226 27.52 3.25 19.59
CA LYS A 226 26.31 3.89 20.15
C LYS A 226 25.61 4.84 19.20
N SER A 227 26.25 5.21 18.08
CA SER A 227 25.68 6.16 17.14
C SER A 227 25.83 5.76 15.67
N TYR A 228 27.06 5.63 15.15
CA TYR A 228 27.29 5.43 13.72
C TYR A 228 26.62 4.14 13.21
N ASN A 229 26.92 2.99 13.83
CA ASN A 229 26.33 1.71 13.43
C ASN A 229 24.81 1.65 13.63
N PRO A 230 24.25 2.14 14.76
CA PRO A 230 22.80 2.29 14.89
C PRO A 230 22.15 3.10 13.77
N PHE A 231 22.69 4.28 13.43
CA PHE A 231 22.13 5.11 12.36
C PHE A 231 22.34 4.51 10.97
N LYS A 232 23.39 3.71 10.76
CA LYS A 232 23.58 2.95 9.51
C LYS A 232 22.47 1.92 9.27
N LYS A 233 21.91 1.35 10.35
CA LYS A 233 20.79 0.40 10.30
C LYS A 233 19.42 1.10 10.29
N ASP A 234 19.31 2.25 10.94
CA ASP A 234 18.09 3.05 11.05
C ASP A 234 18.40 4.52 10.74
N LEU A 235 18.42 4.83 9.44
CA LEU A 235 18.88 6.11 8.88
C LEU A 235 18.21 7.33 9.51
N TYR A 236 16.95 7.19 9.93
CA TYR A 236 16.13 8.26 10.48
C TYR A 236 16.04 8.24 12.02
N GLY A 237 16.59 7.22 12.68
CA GLY A 237 16.48 7.03 14.12
C GLY A 237 15.03 6.88 14.60
N CYS A 238 14.21 6.16 13.85
CA CYS A 238 12.77 5.97 14.12
C CYS A 238 12.47 4.68 14.91
N HIS A 239 13.47 3.83 15.15
CA HIS A 239 13.33 2.50 15.71
C HIS A 239 14.37 2.22 16.81
N GLY A 240 14.12 1.15 17.57
CA GLY A 240 15.08 0.61 18.56
C GLY A 240 15.61 1.62 19.57
N SER A 241 16.92 1.53 19.84
CA SER A 241 17.61 2.36 20.83
C SER A 241 17.67 3.84 20.45
N LEU A 242 17.68 4.16 19.14
CA LEU A 242 17.70 5.55 18.66
C LEU A 242 16.37 6.25 18.94
N LYS A 243 15.25 5.57 18.70
CA LYS A 243 13.92 6.08 19.07
C LYS A 243 13.85 6.37 20.56
N GLN A 244 14.30 5.44 21.39
CA GLN A 244 14.28 5.63 22.84
C GLN A 244 15.14 6.82 23.27
N LYS A 245 16.36 6.92 22.73
CA LYS A 245 17.26 8.06 22.95
C LYS A 245 16.62 9.41 22.61
N LYS A 246 15.83 9.49 21.52
CA LYS A 246 15.06 10.70 21.17
C LYS A 246 13.93 11.00 22.15
N LEU A 247 13.27 9.98 22.69
CA LEU A 247 12.22 10.17 23.69
C LEU A 247 12.81 10.68 25.00
N ASP A 248 13.93 10.11 25.43
CA ASP A 248 14.61 10.49 26.68
C ASP A 248 15.14 11.92 26.62
N ARG A 249 15.58 12.36 25.43
CA ARG A 249 16.04 13.73 25.14
C ARG A 249 14.92 14.74 24.89
N ASN A 250 13.73 14.49 25.41
CA ASN A 250 12.62 15.45 25.37
C ASN A 250 11.95 15.62 26.75
N PRO A 251 12.71 15.98 27.81
CA PRO A 251 12.19 16.09 29.17
C PRO A 251 11.06 17.13 29.29
N PHE A 252 11.09 18.20 28.51
CA PHE A 252 10.09 19.27 28.52
C PHE A 252 8.94 19.04 27.52
N ARG A 253 8.86 17.85 26.91
CA ARG A 253 7.80 17.42 26.00
C ARG A 253 7.55 18.41 24.86
N ARG A 254 8.60 19.13 24.44
CA ARG A 254 8.57 20.01 23.27
C ARG A 254 8.26 19.16 22.06
N ARG A 255 7.26 19.59 21.30
CA ARG A 255 6.96 19.03 19.99
C ARG A 255 7.06 20.21 19.05
N LYS A 256 7.81 20.06 17.96
CA LYS A 256 7.59 20.95 16.82
C LYS A 256 6.18 20.62 16.36
N ASP A 257 5.30 21.62 16.26
CA ASP A 257 4.02 21.41 15.59
C ASP A 257 4.38 20.87 14.20
N ASN A 258 4.23 19.56 13.98
CA ASN A 258 4.82 18.78 12.88
C ASN A 258 4.19 19.12 11.51
N LYS A 259 4.11 20.40 11.15
CA LYS A 259 3.42 20.92 9.98
C LYS A 259 4.17 20.68 8.69
N HIS A 260 5.51 20.60 8.74
CA HIS A 260 6.32 20.66 7.54
C HIS A 260 7.46 19.65 7.46
N TYR A 261 7.53 18.66 8.37
CA TYR A 261 8.70 17.78 8.48
C TYR A 261 8.38 16.32 8.26
N GLU A 262 8.37 15.95 7.00
CA GLU A 262 8.48 14.58 6.55
C GLU A 262 9.43 14.58 5.32
N PRO A 263 10.55 13.83 5.34
CA PRO A 263 11.51 13.76 4.23
C PRO A 263 10.95 13.01 2.99
N TYR A 264 9.65 12.75 2.94
CA TYR A 264 8.98 12.06 1.83
C TYR A 264 8.92 12.84 0.52
N PHE A 265 9.43 14.09 0.48
CA PHE A 265 9.37 14.96 -0.69
C PHE A 265 10.64 15.00 -1.53
N VAL A 266 11.67 14.20 -1.19
CA VAL A 266 12.86 14.08 -2.05
C VAL A 266 12.64 12.98 -3.08
N SER A 267 12.56 13.38 -4.35
CA SER A 267 12.53 12.43 -5.46
C SER A 267 13.72 11.48 -5.36
N THR A 268 13.47 10.19 -5.53
CA THR A 268 14.51 9.16 -5.40
C THR A 268 15.08 8.81 -6.77
N GLU A 269 16.40 8.63 -6.86
CA GLU A 269 17.08 8.18 -8.09
C GLU A 269 17.34 6.66 -8.11
N VAL A 270 16.76 5.89 -7.19
CA VAL A 270 16.95 4.43 -7.15
C VAL A 270 16.41 3.81 -8.43
N PRO A 271 17.17 3.08 -9.26
CA PRO A 271 16.63 2.48 -10.47
C PRO A 271 15.43 1.57 -10.19
N ASP A 272 14.45 1.55 -11.10
CA ASP A 272 13.33 0.61 -11.00
C ASP A 272 13.78 -0.83 -11.29
N GLN A 273 13.55 -1.72 -10.34
CA GLN A 273 13.82 -3.16 -10.47
C GLN A 273 12.50 -3.93 -10.66
N ILE A 274 11.77 -3.65 -11.75
CA ILE A 274 10.50 -4.36 -12.02
C ILE A 274 10.77 -5.75 -12.61
N ARG A 275 11.78 -5.87 -13.49
CA ARG A 275 12.06 -7.11 -14.26
C ARG A 275 12.83 -8.19 -13.49
N SER A 276 13.56 -7.84 -12.44
CA SER A 276 14.33 -8.81 -11.63
C SER A 276 13.49 -9.52 -10.57
N ARG A 277 12.20 -9.19 -10.47
CA ARG A 277 11.30 -9.66 -9.43
C ARG A 277 10.33 -10.67 -10.03
N THR A 278 10.60 -11.95 -9.80
CA THR A 278 9.72 -13.04 -10.23
C THR A 278 9.41 -13.94 -9.05
N ARG A 279 8.24 -14.56 -9.07
CA ARG A 279 7.91 -15.63 -8.13
C ARG A 279 8.55 -16.92 -8.64
N HIS A 280 9.52 -17.42 -7.88
CA HIS A 280 10.42 -18.48 -8.31
C HIS A 280 9.74 -19.85 -8.53
N ASP A 281 8.54 -20.04 -7.98
CA ASP A 281 7.84 -21.33 -7.97
C ASP A 281 6.94 -21.57 -9.20
N ILE A 282 6.86 -20.63 -10.15
CA ILE A 282 6.01 -20.76 -11.34
C ILE A 282 6.84 -21.27 -12.52
N ARG A 283 6.47 -22.45 -13.03
CA ARG A 283 7.09 -23.00 -14.23
C ARG A 283 6.78 -22.13 -15.44
N THR A 284 7.81 -21.79 -16.21
CA THR A 284 7.68 -21.12 -17.51
C THR A 284 6.75 -21.92 -18.44
N PRO A 285 5.64 -21.35 -18.92
CA PRO A 285 4.70 -22.06 -19.79
C PRO A 285 5.22 -22.14 -21.22
N ALA A 286 4.60 -22.99 -22.06
CA ALA A 286 4.96 -23.12 -23.47
C ALA A 286 4.78 -21.80 -24.25
N LYS A 287 5.54 -21.61 -25.35
CA LYS A 287 5.52 -20.39 -26.18
C LYS A 287 4.14 -19.98 -26.68
N SER A 288 3.28 -20.93 -27.06
CA SER A 288 1.92 -20.65 -27.53
C SER A 288 1.05 -20.02 -26.45
N LEU A 289 1.31 -20.39 -25.20
CA LEU A 289 0.56 -20.00 -24.03
C LEU A 289 1.01 -18.66 -23.44
N GLN A 290 2.32 -18.39 -23.46
CA GLN A 290 2.87 -17.05 -23.21
C GLN A 290 2.27 -16.02 -24.19
N ARG A 291 2.19 -16.38 -25.49
CA ARG A 291 1.57 -15.55 -26.53
C ARG A 291 0.09 -15.29 -26.25
N HIS A 292 -0.66 -16.34 -25.93
CA HIS A 292 -2.07 -16.21 -25.56
C HIS A 292 -2.24 -15.28 -24.36
N LEU A 293 -1.46 -15.47 -23.30
CA LEU A 293 -1.52 -14.65 -22.09
C LEU A 293 -1.27 -13.17 -22.38
N LEU A 294 -0.17 -12.85 -23.06
CA LEU A 294 0.17 -11.48 -23.45
C LEU A 294 -0.94 -10.85 -24.30
N LYS A 295 -1.48 -11.58 -25.27
CA LYS A 295 -2.59 -11.09 -26.11
C LYS A 295 -3.84 -10.78 -25.30
N THR A 296 -4.22 -11.66 -24.39
CA THR A 296 -5.43 -11.52 -23.58
C THR A 296 -5.32 -10.34 -22.60
N ILE A 297 -4.16 -10.12 -21.98
CA ILE A 297 -3.97 -9.01 -21.02
C ILE A 297 -3.64 -7.67 -21.70
N ARG A 298 -3.16 -7.66 -22.96
CA ARG A 298 -2.64 -6.48 -23.68
C ARG A 298 -3.56 -5.27 -23.63
N SER A 299 -4.84 -5.46 -23.95
CA SER A 299 -5.80 -4.35 -24.02
C SER A 299 -6.00 -3.66 -22.67
N ALA A 300 -6.21 -4.44 -21.61
CA ALA A 300 -6.35 -3.93 -20.25
C ALA A 300 -5.05 -3.28 -19.75
N PHE A 301 -3.90 -3.88 -20.07
CA PHE A 301 -2.58 -3.38 -19.71
C PHE A 301 -2.26 -2.04 -20.39
N LEU A 302 -2.49 -1.92 -21.70
CA LEU A 302 -2.33 -0.65 -22.45
C LEU A 302 -3.24 0.44 -21.88
N GLN A 303 -4.50 0.12 -21.58
CA GLN A 303 -5.42 1.07 -20.98
C GLN A 303 -4.94 1.54 -19.59
N MET A 304 -4.41 0.63 -18.78
CA MET A 304 -3.86 0.95 -17.45
C MET A 304 -2.62 1.84 -17.55
N ILE A 305 -1.61 1.44 -18.32
CA ILE A 305 -0.34 2.18 -18.43
C ILE A 305 -0.54 3.50 -19.16
N GLY A 306 -1.34 3.55 -20.23
CA GLY A 306 -1.62 4.78 -20.97
C GLY A 306 -2.21 5.86 -20.07
N LYS A 307 -3.20 5.52 -19.23
CA LYS A 307 -3.76 6.44 -18.22
C LYS A 307 -2.69 6.96 -17.25
N ASP A 308 -1.81 6.08 -16.78
CA ASP A 308 -0.75 6.45 -15.85
C ASP A 308 0.29 7.38 -16.52
N ILE A 309 0.69 7.10 -17.76
CA ILE A 309 1.57 7.97 -18.57
C ILE A 309 0.96 9.35 -18.78
N ASP A 310 -0.32 9.42 -19.14
CA ASP A 310 -1.02 10.69 -19.37
C ASP A 310 -1.07 11.54 -18.09
N LEU A 311 -1.34 10.91 -16.95
CA LEU A 311 -1.32 11.57 -15.64
C LEU A 311 0.08 12.05 -15.26
N ILE A 312 1.10 11.23 -15.51
CA ILE A 312 2.50 11.60 -15.28
C ILE A 312 2.87 12.82 -16.12
N LYS A 313 2.55 12.80 -17.42
CA LYS A 313 2.82 13.89 -18.35
C LYS A 313 2.13 15.19 -17.91
N LYS A 314 0.89 15.11 -17.43
CA LYS A 314 0.13 16.26 -16.94
C LYS A 314 0.76 16.95 -15.73
N HIS A 315 1.54 16.22 -14.93
CA HIS A 315 2.07 16.69 -13.65
C HIS A 315 3.61 16.68 -13.56
N GLU A 316 4.31 16.52 -14.67
CA GLU A 316 5.77 16.33 -14.77
C GLU A 316 6.58 17.38 -14.00
N ALA A 317 6.18 18.66 -14.08
CA ALA A 317 6.89 19.76 -13.43
C ALA A 317 6.90 19.70 -11.88
N VAL A 318 5.94 19.01 -11.28
CA VAL A 318 5.74 18.96 -9.81
C VAL A 318 5.77 17.55 -9.24
N LEU A 319 6.04 16.55 -10.08
CA LEU A 319 6.10 15.15 -9.71
C LEU A 319 7.21 14.87 -8.71
N ARG A 320 6.93 13.94 -7.80
CA ARG A 320 7.91 13.38 -6.86
C ARG A 320 7.96 11.88 -7.02
N ARG A 321 9.12 11.26 -6.77
CA ARG A 321 9.25 9.82 -6.80
C ARG A 321 9.38 9.24 -5.39
N ARG A 322 8.67 8.14 -5.13
CA ARG A 322 8.74 7.31 -3.93
C ARG A 322 8.65 5.83 -4.34
N PRO A 323 9.74 5.04 -4.23
CA PRO A 323 9.78 3.65 -4.66
C PRO A 323 8.64 2.81 -4.06
N PRO A 324 8.23 1.73 -4.74
CA PRO A 324 7.22 0.81 -4.22
C PRO A 324 7.59 0.29 -2.82
N MET A 325 6.62 0.30 -1.93
CA MET A 325 6.69 -0.45 -0.67
C MET A 325 6.32 -1.91 -0.96
N THR A 326 7.22 -2.84 -0.69
CA THR A 326 7.01 -4.26 -0.98
C THR A 326 6.34 -4.97 0.21
N ASN A 327 6.83 -4.72 1.43
CA ASN A 327 6.39 -5.41 2.64
C ASN A 327 5.08 -4.89 3.25
N VAL A 328 4.40 -3.94 2.61
CA VAL A 328 3.10 -3.41 3.05
C VAL A 328 2.21 -3.14 1.84
N ARG A 329 0.92 -3.42 2.00
CA ARG A 329 -0.07 -3.12 0.97
C ARG A 329 -0.33 -1.62 0.91
N HIS A 330 0.14 -0.97 -0.15
CA HIS A 330 -0.04 0.46 -0.36
C HIS A 330 -1.47 0.78 -0.86
N ARG A 331 -2.27 1.45 -0.03
CA ARG A 331 -3.71 1.68 -0.28
C ARG A 331 -4.06 3.16 -0.18
N CYS A 332 -5.13 3.53 -0.86
CA CYS A 332 -5.76 4.84 -0.76
C CYS A 332 -6.49 4.99 0.58
N ASP A 333 -6.25 6.08 1.31
CA ASP A 333 -6.89 6.36 2.61
C ASP A 333 -8.41 6.64 2.49
N ILE A 334 -8.89 6.97 1.28
CA ILE A 334 -10.30 7.23 1.01
C ILE A 334 -11.03 5.94 0.65
N CYS A 335 -10.66 5.29 -0.46
CA CYS A 335 -11.41 4.15 -0.99
C CYS A 335 -10.87 2.78 -0.57
N LEU A 336 -9.70 2.72 0.08
CA LEU A 336 -8.96 1.49 0.41
C LEU A 336 -8.48 0.69 -0.81
N THR A 337 -8.66 1.20 -2.03
CA THR A 337 -8.12 0.61 -3.25
C THR A 337 -6.60 0.65 -3.27
N SER A 338 -5.98 -0.39 -3.81
CA SER A 338 -4.52 -0.49 -3.93
C SER A 338 -3.99 0.60 -4.87
N ILE A 339 -2.96 1.32 -4.44
CA ILE A 339 -2.33 2.37 -5.26
C ILE A 339 -1.38 1.70 -6.25
N PHE A 340 -1.53 2.01 -7.55
CA PHE A 340 -0.66 1.48 -8.60
C PHE A 340 0.67 2.25 -8.70
N ASN A 341 0.74 3.33 -9.49
CA ASN A 341 1.97 4.09 -9.73
C ASN A 341 1.78 5.58 -9.40
N MET A 342 1.23 6.38 -10.31
CA MET A 342 0.95 7.78 -10.04
C MET A 342 -0.20 7.92 -9.03
N HIS A 343 -0.02 8.72 -7.99
CA HIS A 343 -0.98 8.95 -6.93
C HIS A 343 -0.70 10.30 -6.25
N TRP A 344 -1.46 10.61 -5.20
CA TRP A 344 -1.43 11.91 -4.55
C TRP A 344 -1.15 11.76 -3.06
N ILE A 345 -0.20 12.53 -2.55
CA ILE A 345 0.12 12.58 -1.11
C ILE A 345 -0.13 13.98 -0.54
N CYS A 346 -0.69 14.09 0.65
CA CYS A 346 -0.79 15.35 1.35
C CYS A 346 0.62 15.81 1.74
N GLY A 347 1.00 17.01 1.30
CA GLY A 347 2.30 17.65 1.55
C GLY A 347 2.65 17.89 3.04
N VAL A 348 1.75 17.52 3.95
CA VAL A 348 1.79 17.90 5.37
C VAL A 348 1.63 16.71 6.30
N CYS A 349 0.69 15.80 6.03
CA CYS A 349 0.41 14.67 6.91
C CYS A 349 0.58 13.29 6.27
N GLY A 350 1.04 13.24 5.02
CA GLY A 350 1.26 11.96 4.34
C GLY A 350 0.01 11.19 3.95
N LEU A 351 -1.19 11.79 4.02
CA LEU A 351 -2.44 11.16 3.52
C LEU A 351 -2.28 10.83 2.03
N GLU A 352 -2.53 9.59 1.63
CA GLU A 352 -2.34 9.10 0.27
C GLU A 352 -3.68 8.74 -0.38
N ILE A 353 -3.91 9.25 -1.59
CA ILE A 353 -5.15 9.01 -2.34
C ILE A 353 -4.86 8.60 -3.79
N CYS A 354 -5.65 7.66 -4.30
CA CYS A 354 -5.57 7.23 -5.69
C CYS A 354 -6.14 8.28 -6.65
N ASN A 355 -5.87 8.11 -7.96
CA ASN A 355 -6.32 9.04 -9.00
C ASN A 355 -7.85 9.12 -9.11
N ASP A 356 -8.55 7.99 -9.05
CA ASP A 356 -10.02 7.97 -9.09
C ASP A 356 -10.61 8.78 -7.91
N CYS A 357 -10.03 8.66 -6.71
CA CYS A 357 -10.45 9.45 -5.57
C CYS A 357 -10.13 10.92 -5.78
N TYR A 358 -8.92 11.26 -6.25
CA TYR A 358 -8.50 12.65 -6.48
C TYR A 358 -9.38 13.41 -7.47
N GLU A 359 -9.79 12.73 -8.55
CA GLU A 359 -10.65 13.30 -9.60
C GLU A 359 -12.11 13.45 -9.16
N SER A 360 -12.55 12.70 -8.14
CA SER A 360 -13.89 12.83 -7.56
C SER A 360 -14.06 14.06 -6.65
N ASP A 361 -15.28 14.36 -6.18
CA ASP A 361 -15.57 15.47 -5.24
C ASP A 361 -15.20 15.18 -3.77
N TRP A 362 -14.06 14.54 -3.55
CA TRP A 362 -13.63 14.09 -2.22
C TRP A 362 -13.39 15.24 -1.23
N ASP A 363 -12.88 16.37 -1.72
CA ASP A 363 -12.55 17.56 -0.94
C ASP A 363 -13.78 18.44 -0.63
N LEU A 364 -14.91 18.19 -1.30
CA LEU A 364 -16.18 18.86 -1.05
C LEU A 364 -17.02 18.13 0.00
N LYS A 365 -16.79 16.83 0.23
CA LYS A 365 -17.63 15.98 1.11
C LYS A 365 -17.03 15.83 2.53
N PRO A 366 -17.59 16.49 3.57
CA PRO A 366 -16.98 16.58 4.90
C PRO A 366 -16.82 15.23 5.63
N ASN A 367 -17.62 14.22 5.27
CA ASN A 367 -17.65 12.93 5.99
C ASN A 367 -16.66 11.88 5.44
N LYS A 368 -15.92 12.18 4.36
CA LYS A 368 -15.03 11.19 3.71
C LYS A 368 -13.56 11.29 4.09
N VAL A 369 -13.11 12.41 4.66
CA VAL A 369 -11.67 12.65 4.89
C VAL A 369 -11.41 13.17 6.29
N VAL A 370 -10.46 12.53 6.98
CA VAL A 370 -9.96 12.96 8.28
C VAL A 370 -9.30 14.32 8.12
N ASN A 371 -9.48 15.22 9.08
CA ASN A 371 -8.73 16.46 9.08
C ASN A 371 -7.23 16.15 9.10
N CYS A 372 -6.45 16.97 8.40
CA CYS A 372 -4.99 16.93 8.44
C CYS A 372 -4.50 16.99 9.89
N THR A 373 -3.24 16.60 10.14
CA THR A 373 -2.55 16.73 11.45
C THR A 373 -2.74 18.11 12.14
N PHE A 374 -3.13 19.14 11.38
CA PHE A 374 -3.37 20.51 11.86
C PHE A 374 -4.81 20.94 11.89
N LYS A 375 -5.72 19.98 11.90
CA LYS A 375 -7.17 20.22 11.85
C LYS A 375 -7.61 20.99 10.59
N ARG A 376 -6.73 21.10 9.59
CA ARG A 376 -7.02 21.69 8.27
C ARG A 376 -7.79 20.70 7.43
N LYS A 377 -8.78 21.19 6.68
CA LYS A 377 -9.46 20.39 5.65
C LYS A 377 -8.48 20.06 4.51
N HIS A 378 -8.41 18.80 4.12
CA HIS A 378 -7.69 18.41 2.90
C HIS A 378 -8.39 18.98 1.67
N THR A 379 -7.62 19.51 0.73
CA THR A 379 -8.08 20.07 -0.55
C THR A 379 -7.04 19.77 -1.61
N ARG A 380 -7.41 19.76 -2.88
CA ARG A 380 -6.50 19.44 -4.00
C ARG A 380 -5.17 20.20 -3.97
N LYS A 381 -5.19 21.50 -3.63
CA LYS A 381 -3.97 22.34 -3.51
C LYS A 381 -2.92 21.85 -2.50
N HIS A 382 -3.28 20.95 -1.59
CA HIS A 382 -2.36 20.39 -0.60
C HIS A 382 -1.77 19.04 -1.01
N MET A 383 -2.23 18.50 -2.14
CA MET A 383 -1.82 17.19 -2.62
C MET A 383 -0.67 17.37 -3.62
N VAL A 384 0.39 16.61 -3.39
CA VAL A 384 1.57 16.54 -4.25
C VAL A 384 1.46 15.25 -5.08
N PRO A 385 1.63 15.32 -6.41
CA PRO A 385 1.63 14.12 -7.24
C PRO A 385 2.93 13.33 -7.04
N VAL A 386 2.79 12.01 -6.84
CA VAL A 386 3.88 11.08 -6.57
C VAL A 386 3.81 9.89 -7.51
N ILE A 387 4.96 9.39 -7.98
CA ILE A 387 5.11 8.13 -8.74
C ILE A 387 5.96 7.13 -7.97
N LYS A 388 5.71 5.84 -8.21
CA LYS A 388 6.55 4.74 -7.75
C LYS A 388 7.63 4.37 -8.75
N TYR A 389 7.21 4.24 -10.00
CA TYR A 389 8.01 3.86 -11.14
C TYR A 389 8.18 5.06 -12.07
N GLU A 390 9.36 5.17 -12.66
CA GLU A 390 9.75 6.26 -13.54
C GLU A 390 8.92 6.28 -14.83
N SER A 391 8.69 7.50 -15.35
CA SER A 391 7.99 7.70 -16.62
C SER A 391 8.64 6.91 -17.77
N ARG A 392 9.98 6.85 -17.77
CA ARG A 392 10.74 6.11 -18.79
C ARG A 392 10.37 4.63 -18.80
N VAL A 393 10.34 3.99 -17.63
CA VAL A 393 9.99 2.56 -17.50
C VAL A 393 8.56 2.30 -17.94
N MET A 394 7.62 3.17 -17.57
CA MET A 394 6.22 3.05 -18.03
C MET A 394 6.09 3.20 -19.55
N LYS A 395 6.84 4.14 -20.15
CA LYS A 395 6.87 4.33 -21.62
C LYS A 395 7.51 3.14 -22.34
N GLU A 396 8.58 2.57 -21.79
CA GLU A 396 9.21 1.35 -22.32
C GLU A 396 8.20 0.18 -22.33
N LEU A 397 7.52 -0.07 -21.20
CA LEU A 397 6.49 -1.12 -21.10
C LEU A 397 5.31 -0.88 -22.05
N HIS A 398 4.89 0.37 -22.20
CA HIS A 398 3.85 0.74 -23.16
C HIS A 398 4.28 0.45 -24.61
N ALA A 399 5.50 0.81 -24.99
CA ALA A 399 6.04 0.54 -26.32
C ALA A 399 6.10 -0.96 -26.60
N GLU A 400 6.59 -1.76 -25.65
CA GLU A 400 6.61 -3.23 -25.77
C GLU A 400 5.23 -3.85 -25.99
N ALA A 401 4.21 -3.30 -25.32
CA ALA A 401 2.82 -3.74 -25.51
C ALA A 401 2.23 -3.29 -26.85
N MET A 402 2.65 -2.16 -27.38
CA MET A 402 2.24 -1.68 -28.70
C MET A 402 2.90 -2.49 -29.83
N GLU A 403 4.18 -2.82 -29.70
CA GLU A 403 5.00 -3.56 -30.67
C GLU A 403 4.70 -5.07 -30.74
N LEU A 404 3.90 -5.61 -29.81
CA LEU A 404 3.54 -7.01 -29.81
C LEU A 404 2.73 -7.37 -31.08
N ASP A 405 3.35 -8.09 -32.02
CA ASP A 405 2.71 -8.52 -33.27
C ASP A 405 1.42 -9.33 -33.06
N ASP A 406 0.42 -9.09 -33.90
CA ASP A 406 -0.86 -9.80 -33.91
C ASP A 406 -0.78 -11.21 -34.57
N GLU A 407 0.36 -11.90 -34.53
CA GLU A 407 0.52 -13.24 -35.11
C GLU A 407 -0.53 -14.25 -34.60
N LYS A 408 -1.09 -15.09 -35.47
CA LYS A 408 -2.19 -16.01 -35.09
C LYS A 408 -1.83 -16.86 -33.86
N SER A 409 -2.70 -16.79 -32.84
CA SER A 409 -2.66 -17.66 -31.67
C SER A 409 -3.30 -19.00 -32.02
N GLU A 410 -2.71 -20.11 -31.57
CA GLU A 410 -3.33 -21.45 -31.64
C GLU A 410 -4.53 -21.58 -30.70
N PHE A 411 -4.59 -20.72 -29.67
CA PHE A 411 -5.75 -20.56 -28.80
C PHE A 411 -6.75 -19.57 -29.41
N PRO A 412 -8.07 -19.84 -29.38
CA PRO A 412 -9.07 -18.99 -30.00
C PRO A 412 -8.98 -17.53 -29.51
N PRO A 413 -9.14 -16.53 -30.41
CA PRO A 413 -9.16 -15.13 -30.03
C PRO A 413 -10.36 -14.82 -29.13
N MET A 414 -10.23 -13.80 -28.28
CA MET A 414 -11.37 -13.26 -27.53
C MET A 414 -12.46 -12.82 -28.51
N ALA A 415 -13.73 -13.09 -28.17
CA ALA A 415 -14.83 -12.41 -28.82
C ALA A 415 -14.64 -10.90 -28.63
N GLU A 416 -14.43 -10.16 -29.71
CA GLU A 416 -14.49 -8.70 -29.68
C GLU A 416 -15.86 -8.30 -29.13
N LYS A 417 -15.91 -7.21 -28.34
CA LYS A 417 -17.19 -6.61 -27.97
C LYS A 417 -17.88 -6.17 -29.25
N SER A 418 -18.76 -7.02 -29.80
CA SER A 418 -19.71 -6.58 -30.81
C SER A 418 -20.55 -5.48 -30.19
N GLY A 419 -20.51 -4.31 -30.83
CA GLY A 419 -21.08 -3.08 -30.35
C GLY A 419 -22.59 -3.14 -30.06
N THR A 420 -23.03 -2.11 -29.35
CA THR A 420 -24.42 -1.63 -29.22
C THR A 420 -25.47 -2.66 -29.61
N ALA A 421 -26.03 -3.34 -28.61
CA ALA A 421 -27.26 -4.09 -28.78
C ALA A 421 -28.32 -3.12 -29.34
N SER A 422 -28.54 -3.18 -30.66
CA SER A 422 -29.84 -2.86 -31.21
C SER A 422 -30.84 -3.80 -30.55
N GLU A 423 -31.97 -3.26 -30.13
CA GLU A 423 -33.16 -3.99 -29.69
C GLU A 423 -33.57 -5.00 -30.78
N ASN A 424 -32.99 -6.19 -30.75
CA ASN A 424 -33.42 -7.34 -31.54
C ASN A 424 -33.17 -8.58 -30.69
N GLU A 425 -34.23 -9.35 -30.55
CA GLU A 425 -34.45 -10.53 -29.73
C GLU A 425 -33.20 -11.39 -29.50
N ILE A 426 -32.73 -11.42 -28.25
CA ILE A 426 -31.75 -12.39 -27.78
C ILE A 426 -32.43 -13.76 -27.81
N ASP A 427 -31.91 -14.67 -28.62
CA ASP A 427 -32.34 -16.07 -28.67
C ASP A 427 -32.24 -16.70 -27.26
N HIS A 428 -33.39 -17.10 -26.71
CA HIS A 428 -33.51 -17.61 -25.34
C HIS A 428 -32.78 -18.94 -25.12
N ASP A 429 -32.47 -19.71 -26.18
CA ASP A 429 -31.84 -21.04 -26.08
C ASP A 429 -30.32 -20.97 -25.84
N GLU A 430 -29.62 -19.91 -26.28
CA GLU A 430 -28.18 -19.76 -26.04
C GLU A 430 -27.87 -19.30 -24.60
N TYR A 431 -28.84 -18.66 -23.93
CA TYR A 431 -28.69 -18.16 -22.56
C TYR A 431 -28.61 -19.29 -21.51
N ASP A 432 -29.21 -20.45 -21.78
CA ASP A 432 -29.39 -21.53 -20.78
C ASP A 432 -28.25 -22.57 -20.75
N ASN A 433 -27.36 -22.62 -21.74
CA ASN A 433 -26.35 -23.68 -21.83
C ASN A 433 -25.09 -23.42 -20.96
N VAL A 434 -25.21 -23.72 -19.67
CA VAL A 434 -24.07 -23.87 -18.73
C VAL A 434 -23.32 -25.17 -19.03
N LEU A 435 -21.98 -25.14 -18.98
CA LEU A 435 -21.18 -26.36 -19.10
C LEU A 435 -21.29 -27.18 -17.81
N ILE A 436 -21.91 -28.35 -17.88
CA ILE A 436 -21.90 -29.37 -16.83
C ILE A 436 -21.18 -30.59 -17.38
N VAL A 437 -20.05 -30.95 -16.78
CA VAL A 437 -19.15 -31.97 -17.35
C VAL A 437 -18.54 -32.87 -16.27
N PRO A 438 -18.39 -34.19 -16.50
CA PRO A 438 -17.62 -35.06 -15.62
C PRO A 438 -16.13 -34.70 -15.58
N ALA A 439 -15.47 -34.92 -14.43
CA ALA A 439 -14.06 -34.59 -14.23
C ALA A 439 -13.11 -35.26 -15.23
N ASP A 440 -13.39 -36.50 -15.64
CA ASP A 440 -12.57 -37.25 -16.63
C ASP A 440 -12.69 -36.70 -18.06
N LYS A 441 -13.72 -35.89 -18.34
CA LYS A 441 -13.91 -35.21 -19.63
C LYS A 441 -13.44 -33.77 -19.62
N MET A 442 -13.09 -33.25 -18.45
CA MET A 442 -12.65 -31.87 -18.30
C MET A 442 -11.21 -31.70 -18.76
N ASN A 443 -10.97 -30.64 -19.54
CA ASN A 443 -9.62 -30.22 -19.94
C ASN A 443 -9.58 -28.70 -20.11
N ILE A 444 -8.37 -28.15 -20.17
CA ILE A 444 -8.15 -26.71 -20.24
C ILE A 444 -8.82 -26.05 -21.45
N SER A 445 -8.79 -26.69 -22.63
CA SER A 445 -9.40 -26.14 -23.85
C SER A 445 -10.92 -26.04 -23.71
N LEU A 446 -11.57 -27.10 -23.20
CA LEU A 446 -13.00 -27.11 -22.97
C LEU A 446 -13.40 -26.06 -21.92
N PHE A 447 -12.63 -25.94 -20.84
CA PHE A 447 -12.84 -24.90 -19.82
C PHE A 447 -12.81 -23.52 -20.45
N GLN A 448 -11.73 -23.16 -21.15
CA GLN A 448 -11.54 -21.82 -21.71
C GLN A 448 -12.61 -21.46 -22.75
N GLN A 449 -13.03 -22.40 -23.60
CA GLN A 449 -14.11 -22.18 -24.58
C GLN A 449 -15.41 -21.69 -23.94
N HIS A 450 -15.73 -22.16 -22.73
CA HIS A 450 -16.90 -21.71 -21.98
C HIS A 450 -16.57 -20.51 -21.07
N TRP A 451 -15.40 -20.51 -20.44
CA TRP A 451 -14.95 -19.48 -19.49
C TRP A 451 -14.86 -18.09 -20.13
N MET A 452 -14.35 -18.01 -21.37
CA MET A 452 -14.30 -16.76 -22.14
C MET A 452 -15.68 -16.14 -22.41
N LYS A 453 -16.75 -16.95 -22.40
CA LYS A 453 -18.13 -16.46 -22.56
C LYS A 453 -18.67 -15.82 -21.26
N GLY A 454 -17.93 -15.87 -20.16
CA GLY A 454 -18.39 -15.39 -18.85
C GLY A 454 -19.52 -16.21 -18.27
N LYS A 455 -19.62 -17.49 -18.63
CA LYS A 455 -20.63 -18.42 -18.12
C LYS A 455 -20.03 -19.28 -17.00
N PRO A 456 -20.84 -19.66 -15.99
CA PRO A 456 -20.42 -20.64 -14.99
C PRO A 456 -20.03 -21.98 -15.64
N VAL A 457 -19.22 -22.75 -14.93
CA VAL A 457 -18.87 -24.12 -15.31
C VAL A 457 -19.05 -25.02 -14.10
N MET A 458 -19.67 -26.18 -14.26
CA MET A 458 -19.81 -27.18 -13.22
C MET A 458 -19.10 -28.47 -13.61
N VAL A 459 -18.15 -28.90 -12.80
CA VAL A 459 -17.41 -30.15 -12.99
C VAL A 459 -17.82 -31.16 -11.92
N GLN A 460 -18.23 -32.34 -12.34
CA GLN A 460 -18.77 -33.39 -11.46
C GLN A 460 -17.75 -34.50 -11.20
N GLY A 461 -17.77 -35.07 -9.99
CA GLY A 461 -16.95 -36.24 -9.64
C GLY A 461 -15.51 -35.93 -9.25
N VAL A 462 -15.15 -34.67 -8.95
CA VAL A 462 -13.75 -34.30 -8.66
C VAL A 462 -13.21 -34.89 -7.36
N MET A 463 -14.11 -35.18 -6.39
CA MET A 463 -13.74 -35.80 -5.10
C MET A 463 -13.23 -37.24 -5.25
N GLN A 464 -13.36 -37.88 -6.42
CA GLN A 464 -12.75 -39.21 -6.66
C GLN A 464 -11.22 -39.18 -6.51
N ALA A 465 -10.59 -38.02 -6.70
CA ALA A 465 -9.16 -37.82 -6.52
C ALA A 465 -8.76 -37.56 -5.05
N SER A 466 -9.72 -37.31 -4.16
CA SER A 466 -9.47 -37.00 -2.75
C SER A 466 -8.83 -38.19 -2.01
N LYS A 467 -7.83 -37.89 -1.20
CA LYS A 467 -7.15 -38.84 -0.31
C LYS A 467 -7.39 -38.53 1.17
N GLU A 468 -8.12 -37.46 1.47
CA GLU A 468 -8.39 -36.99 2.82
C GLU A 468 -9.87 -37.11 3.21
N ASP A 469 -10.15 -37.17 4.51
CA ASP A 469 -11.52 -37.23 5.05
C ASP A 469 -12.06 -35.82 5.31
N TRP A 470 -12.98 -35.36 4.46
CA TRP A 470 -13.64 -34.06 4.58
C TRP A 470 -14.92 -34.09 5.44
N SER A 471 -15.14 -35.14 6.22
CA SER A 471 -16.37 -35.30 7.00
C SER A 471 -16.39 -34.53 8.32
N PRO A 472 -17.60 -34.24 8.86
CA PRO A 472 -17.77 -33.75 10.24
C PRO A 472 -17.02 -34.55 11.31
N LYS A 473 -16.86 -35.87 11.11
CA LYS A 473 -16.17 -36.77 12.04
C LYS A 473 -14.68 -36.46 12.10
N TYR A 474 -14.05 -36.26 10.94
CA TYR A 474 -12.65 -35.84 10.85
C TYR A 474 -12.43 -34.52 11.57
N PHE A 475 -13.18 -33.48 11.22
CA PHE A 475 -13.01 -32.15 11.82
C PHE A 475 -13.28 -32.15 13.33
N SER A 476 -14.28 -32.91 13.79
CA SER A 476 -14.56 -33.06 15.22
C SER A 476 -13.45 -33.79 15.98
N ARG A 477 -12.73 -34.72 15.33
CA ARG A 477 -11.61 -35.46 15.92
C ARG A 477 -10.35 -34.59 15.98
N MET A 478 -10.02 -33.91 14.88
CA MET A 478 -8.77 -33.16 14.74
C MET A 478 -8.84 -31.78 15.40
N TYR A 479 -9.94 -31.05 15.19
CA TYR A 479 -10.07 -29.63 15.58
C TYR A 479 -11.19 -29.41 16.60
N GLY A 480 -11.74 -30.47 17.18
CA GLY A 480 -12.97 -30.41 17.96
C GLY A 480 -12.99 -29.44 19.15
N LYS A 481 -11.83 -29.10 19.72
CA LYS A 481 -11.68 -28.15 20.84
C LYS A 481 -11.54 -26.69 20.41
N GLN A 482 -11.28 -26.42 19.12
CA GLN A 482 -11.10 -25.08 18.60
C GLN A 482 -12.38 -24.27 18.79
N ALA A 483 -12.26 -23.11 19.43
CA ALA A 483 -13.34 -22.14 19.55
C ALA A 483 -13.56 -21.43 18.21
N ILE A 484 -14.82 -21.25 17.85
CA ILE A 484 -15.25 -20.63 16.60
C ILE A 484 -16.47 -19.74 16.84
N GLU A 485 -16.60 -18.71 16.02
CA GLU A 485 -17.82 -17.93 15.90
C GLU A 485 -18.72 -18.56 14.83
N VAL A 486 -20.02 -18.68 15.12
CA VAL A 486 -21.03 -19.18 14.20
C VAL A 486 -22.14 -18.14 14.04
N THR A 487 -22.69 -18.03 12.84
CA THR A 487 -23.80 -17.13 12.51
C THR A 487 -25.07 -17.91 12.29
N ASP A 488 -26.18 -17.47 12.88
CA ASP A 488 -27.51 -17.95 12.50
C ASP A 488 -27.94 -17.26 11.19
N CYS A 489 -28.19 -18.05 10.15
CA CYS A 489 -28.58 -17.56 8.83
C CYS A 489 -29.96 -16.88 8.83
N TYR A 490 -30.80 -17.13 9.83
CA TYR A 490 -32.11 -16.49 9.95
C TYR A 490 -32.03 -15.09 10.56
N THR A 491 -31.38 -14.97 11.71
CA THR A 491 -31.35 -13.72 12.48
C THR A 491 -30.13 -12.86 12.15
N GLY A 492 -29.07 -13.45 11.56
CA GLY A 492 -27.76 -12.82 11.42
C GLY A 492 -26.98 -12.70 12.73
N SER A 493 -27.49 -13.21 13.85
CA SER A 493 -26.81 -13.13 15.15
C SER A 493 -25.62 -14.09 15.21
N THR A 494 -24.52 -13.63 15.79
CA THR A 494 -23.33 -14.46 16.04
C THR A 494 -23.33 -15.04 17.45
N SER A 495 -22.71 -16.20 17.62
CA SER A 495 -22.50 -16.86 18.91
C SER A 495 -21.22 -17.68 18.87
N GLU A 496 -20.61 -17.96 20.02
CA GLU A 496 -19.40 -18.78 20.11
C GLU A 496 -19.72 -20.24 20.43
N THR A 497 -18.97 -21.15 19.84
CA THR A 497 -19.01 -22.59 20.15
C THR A 497 -17.67 -23.25 19.85
N THR A 498 -17.59 -24.57 20.00
CA THR A 498 -16.44 -25.35 19.54
C THR A 498 -16.76 -26.06 18.23
N ILE A 499 -15.76 -26.41 17.43
CA ILE A 499 -15.97 -27.22 16.20
C ILE A 499 -16.78 -28.49 16.50
N LYS A 500 -16.44 -29.23 17.57
CA LYS A 500 -17.19 -30.41 17.98
C LYS A 500 -18.60 -30.06 18.46
N GLY A 501 -18.76 -28.91 19.12
CA GLY A 501 -20.06 -28.37 19.54
C GLY A 501 -20.98 -28.09 18.36
N PHE A 502 -20.47 -27.42 17.32
CA PHE A 502 -21.18 -27.16 16.07
C PHE A 502 -21.56 -28.48 15.38
N PHE A 503 -20.62 -29.41 15.17
CA PHE A 503 -20.93 -30.63 14.44
C PHE A 503 -21.91 -31.59 15.14
N LYS A 504 -22.17 -31.44 16.44
CA LYS A 504 -23.25 -32.17 17.13
C LYS A 504 -24.64 -31.89 16.54
N GLY A 505 -24.87 -30.69 16.00
CA GLY A 505 -26.15 -30.26 15.41
C GLY A 505 -26.23 -30.41 13.88
N PHE A 506 -25.15 -30.89 13.24
CA PHE A 506 -25.02 -30.91 11.79
C PHE A 506 -25.92 -31.98 11.13
N SER A 507 -26.06 -33.15 11.79
CA SER A 507 -26.87 -34.29 11.33
C SER A 507 -28.37 -34.11 11.64
N GLY A 508 -29.23 -34.55 10.73
CA GLY A 508 -30.68 -34.22 10.70
C GLY A 508 -31.51 -34.71 11.90
N ASP A 509 -31.20 -35.89 12.46
CA ASP A 509 -32.07 -36.57 13.44
C ASP A 509 -32.23 -35.84 14.79
N LYS A 510 -31.35 -34.88 15.10
CA LYS A 510 -31.35 -34.16 16.38
C LYS A 510 -31.90 -32.74 16.30
N ARG A 511 -32.25 -32.26 15.10
CA ARG A 511 -32.78 -30.91 14.91
C ARG A 511 -34.29 -30.91 15.10
N LYS A 512 -34.76 -30.32 16.21
CA LYS A 512 -36.18 -29.96 16.37
C LYS A 512 -36.58 -29.10 15.16
N LYS A 513 -37.80 -29.31 14.65
CA LYS A 513 -38.34 -28.85 13.35
C LYS A 513 -38.30 -27.32 13.06
N PHE A 514 -37.69 -26.51 13.94
CA PHE A 514 -37.48 -25.06 13.81
C PHE A 514 -36.18 -24.57 14.49
N SER A 515 -35.14 -25.41 14.56
CA SER A 515 -33.84 -25.08 15.18
C SER A 515 -32.96 -24.25 14.25
N GLN A 516 -32.17 -23.35 14.85
CA GLN A 516 -31.25 -22.38 14.23
C GLN A 516 -30.48 -22.95 13.02
N ILE A 517 -30.36 -22.19 11.92
CA ILE A 517 -29.54 -22.56 10.75
C ILE A 517 -28.17 -21.93 10.92
N LEU A 518 -27.24 -22.68 11.53
CA LEU A 518 -25.91 -22.15 11.83
C LEU A 518 -24.94 -22.32 10.66
N LYS A 519 -24.06 -21.34 10.48
CA LYS A 519 -22.92 -21.41 9.56
C LYS A 519 -21.62 -20.97 10.20
N ILE A 520 -20.53 -21.56 9.72
CA ILE A 520 -19.15 -21.11 9.89
C ILE A 520 -18.75 -20.48 8.55
N LYS A 521 -18.40 -19.19 8.58
CA LYS A 521 -17.97 -18.44 7.40
C LYS A 521 -16.44 -18.35 7.39
N ASP A 522 -15.84 -18.50 6.22
CA ASP A 522 -14.42 -18.27 5.93
C ASP A 522 -13.47 -19.05 6.85
N TRP A 523 -13.73 -20.32 7.19
CA TRP A 523 -12.84 -21.06 8.09
C TRP A 523 -11.57 -21.54 7.35
N PRO A 524 -10.35 -21.20 7.82
CA PRO A 524 -10.03 -20.44 9.02
C PRO A 524 -10.09 -18.91 8.78
N PRO A 525 -10.66 -18.12 9.72
CA PRO A 525 -11.10 -16.74 9.44
C PRO A 525 -9.99 -15.69 9.36
N LYS A 526 -8.80 -15.97 9.89
CA LYS A 526 -7.71 -14.97 10.02
C LYS A 526 -6.31 -15.55 9.74
N SER A 527 -6.23 -16.85 9.48
CA SER A 527 -4.98 -17.57 9.27
C SER A 527 -4.95 -18.12 7.85
N ASP A 528 -3.75 -18.40 7.38
CA ASP A 528 -3.54 -19.04 6.10
C ASP A 528 -4.00 -20.51 6.16
N PHE A 529 -4.82 -20.92 5.19
CA PHE A 529 -5.40 -22.26 5.17
C PHE A 529 -4.34 -23.34 5.05
N ARG A 530 -3.25 -23.08 4.28
CA ARG A 530 -2.15 -24.02 4.12
C ARG A 530 -1.38 -24.21 5.42
N ALA A 531 -1.21 -23.15 6.21
CA ALA A 531 -0.60 -23.22 7.53
C ALA A 531 -1.44 -24.03 8.53
N ASP A 532 -2.75 -23.79 8.59
CA ASP A 532 -3.64 -24.45 9.55
C ASP A 532 -4.01 -25.89 9.15
N PHE A 533 -4.15 -26.14 7.84
CA PHE A 533 -4.68 -27.37 7.27
C PHE A 533 -3.82 -27.91 6.11
N PRO A 534 -2.52 -28.20 6.30
CA PRO A 534 -1.60 -28.50 5.19
C PRO A 534 -2.01 -29.72 4.34
N ASN A 535 -2.51 -30.79 4.96
CA ASN A 535 -2.95 -31.98 4.24
C ASN A 535 -4.22 -31.70 3.42
N LEU A 536 -5.22 -31.07 4.04
CA LEU A 536 -6.46 -30.67 3.36
C LEU A 536 -6.18 -29.65 2.25
N TYR A 537 -5.23 -28.74 2.44
CA TYR A 537 -4.80 -27.81 1.40
C TYR A 537 -4.27 -28.55 0.18
N ASN A 538 -3.33 -29.48 0.38
CA ASN A 538 -2.73 -30.25 -0.71
C ASN A 538 -3.76 -31.12 -1.42
N ASP A 539 -4.69 -31.73 -0.67
CA ASP A 539 -5.78 -32.53 -1.22
C ASP A 539 -6.76 -31.67 -2.04
N PHE A 540 -7.17 -30.53 -1.49
CA PHE A 540 -8.04 -29.59 -2.18
C PHE A 540 -7.43 -29.09 -3.49
N MET A 541 -6.15 -28.67 -3.48
CA MET A 541 -5.46 -28.22 -4.68
C MET A 541 -5.35 -29.32 -5.75
N GLN A 542 -5.18 -30.59 -5.35
CA GLN A 542 -5.15 -31.74 -6.27
C GLN A 542 -6.51 -32.06 -6.90
N MET A 543 -7.61 -31.73 -6.23
CA MET A 543 -8.97 -31.98 -6.73
C MET A 543 -9.45 -30.93 -7.73
N LEU A 544 -8.79 -29.78 -7.84
CA LEU A 544 -9.28 -28.69 -8.70
C LEU A 544 -9.16 -29.04 -10.19
N PRO A 545 -10.26 -29.02 -10.97
CA PRO A 545 -10.31 -29.61 -12.32
C PRO A 545 -9.79 -28.69 -13.44
N ALA A 546 -9.38 -27.46 -13.12
CA ALA A 546 -8.73 -26.52 -14.05
C ALA A 546 -7.46 -25.93 -13.39
N PRO A 547 -6.47 -26.78 -13.05
CA PRO A 547 -5.37 -26.39 -12.17
C PRO A 547 -4.51 -25.26 -12.74
N GLU A 548 -4.50 -25.08 -14.06
CA GLU A 548 -3.84 -23.98 -14.76
C GLU A 548 -4.38 -22.60 -14.34
N HIS A 549 -5.66 -22.52 -13.99
CA HIS A 549 -6.36 -21.30 -13.58
C HIS A 549 -6.50 -21.16 -12.07
N CYS A 550 -6.77 -22.24 -11.35
CA CYS A 550 -7.25 -22.15 -9.96
C CYS A 550 -6.35 -22.82 -8.91
N THR A 551 -5.05 -23.03 -9.19
CA THR A 551 -4.09 -23.48 -8.16
C THR A 551 -3.03 -22.44 -7.85
N ALA A 552 -2.31 -22.63 -6.75
CA ALA A 552 -1.17 -21.78 -6.36
C ALA A 552 0.03 -21.84 -7.32
N THR A 553 0.05 -22.85 -8.20
CA THR A 553 1.06 -23.02 -9.27
C THR A 553 0.46 -22.82 -10.66
N GLY A 554 -0.83 -22.45 -10.75
CA GLY A 554 -1.52 -22.24 -12.02
C GLY A 554 -0.93 -21.04 -12.76
N TYR A 555 -0.47 -21.27 -13.99
CA TYR A 555 0.21 -20.25 -14.78
C TYR A 555 -0.74 -19.22 -15.42
N LEU A 556 -2.04 -19.54 -15.56
CA LEU A 556 -3.10 -18.62 -15.99
C LEU A 556 -3.70 -17.86 -14.81
N ASN A 557 -3.39 -18.27 -13.57
CA ASN A 557 -3.77 -17.47 -12.42
C ASN A 557 -2.85 -16.25 -12.30
N LEU A 558 -3.31 -15.10 -12.77
CA LEU A 558 -2.51 -13.88 -12.79
C LEU A 558 -2.05 -13.47 -11.39
N SER A 559 -2.83 -13.76 -10.33
CA SER A 559 -2.44 -13.44 -8.95
C SER A 559 -1.15 -14.13 -8.51
N ASN A 560 -0.79 -15.25 -9.14
CA ASN A 560 0.45 -15.94 -8.82
C ASN A 560 1.69 -15.17 -9.31
N ARG A 561 1.54 -14.26 -10.28
CA ARG A 561 2.67 -13.53 -10.89
C ARG A 561 3.20 -12.37 -10.05
N LEU A 562 2.57 -12.06 -8.91
CA LEU A 562 3.12 -11.07 -7.98
C LEU A 562 4.45 -11.58 -7.38
N PRO A 563 5.49 -10.75 -7.30
CA PRO A 563 6.77 -11.15 -6.71
C PRO A 563 6.67 -11.46 -5.22
N ASP A 564 7.61 -12.27 -4.72
CA ASP A 564 7.64 -12.74 -3.32
C ASP A 564 7.73 -11.61 -2.29
N GLU A 565 8.29 -10.45 -2.66
CA GLU A 565 8.38 -9.30 -1.76
C GLU A 565 7.05 -8.57 -1.59
N TYR A 566 6.08 -8.77 -2.48
CA TYR A 566 4.75 -8.18 -2.38
C TYR A 566 3.83 -9.06 -1.54
N ILE A 567 3.00 -8.44 -0.70
CA ILE A 567 1.93 -9.16 -0.01
C ILE A 567 0.88 -9.60 -1.05
N PRO A 568 0.65 -10.91 -1.27
CA PRO A 568 -0.34 -11.36 -2.23
C PRO A 568 -1.77 -11.05 -1.76
N PRO A 569 -2.75 -11.01 -2.68
CA PRO A 569 -4.16 -10.95 -2.32
C PRO A 569 -4.56 -12.21 -1.52
N ASP A 570 -5.44 -12.07 -0.51
CA ASP A 570 -5.98 -13.23 0.25
C ASP A 570 -7.01 -13.99 -0.59
N LEU A 571 -6.53 -14.70 -1.61
CA LEU A 571 -7.31 -15.56 -2.50
C LEU A 571 -7.23 -17.04 -2.13
N GLY A 572 -6.52 -17.33 -1.02
CA GLY A 572 -6.30 -18.69 -0.53
C GLY A 572 -7.61 -19.40 -0.20
N PRO A 573 -7.58 -20.74 -0.10
CA PRO A 573 -8.82 -21.49 0.04
C PRO A 573 -9.50 -21.18 1.37
N LYS A 574 -10.83 -21.14 1.37
CA LYS A 574 -11.66 -20.94 2.58
C LYS A 574 -12.75 -22.00 2.64
N MET A 575 -13.05 -22.51 3.83
CA MET A 575 -14.17 -23.42 4.07
C MET A 575 -15.45 -22.67 4.45
N PHE A 576 -16.55 -23.11 3.85
CA PHE A 576 -17.91 -22.65 4.11
C PHE A 576 -18.73 -23.84 4.60
N ILE A 577 -19.07 -23.82 5.89
CA ILE A 577 -19.75 -24.95 6.54
C ILE A 577 -21.07 -24.46 7.07
N ALA A 578 -22.18 -25.05 6.64
CA ALA A 578 -23.50 -24.59 7.08
C ALA A 578 -24.51 -25.73 7.15
N TYR A 579 -25.45 -25.59 8.07
CA TYR A 579 -26.60 -26.45 8.20
C TYR A 579 -27.52 -26.36 6.97
N GLY A 580 -28.28 -27.43 6.70
CA GLY A 580 -29.37 -27.41 5.71
C GLY A 580 -30.53 -26.52 6.15
N SER A 581 -31.08 -25.74 5.21
CA SER A 581 -32.29 -24.92 5.29
C SER A 581 -33.55 -25.75 5.03
N VAL A 582 -34.71 -25.21 5.40
CA VAL A 582 -36.03 -25.77 5.10
C VAL A 582 -36.60 -25.19 3.80
N ASP A 583 -37.51 -25.94 3.15
CA ASP A 583 -38.20 -25.54 1.92
C ASP A 583 -39.39 -24.59 2.15
N GLY A 584 -39.79 -23.88 1.09
CA GLY A 584 -41.01 -23.05 1.00
C GLY A 584 -40.77 -21.54 1.09
N THR A 585 -41.80 -20.77 1.40
CA THR A 585 -41.75 -19.29 1.56
C THR A 585 -40.79 -18.82 2.66
N LYS A 586 -40.27 -19.76 3.46
CA LYS A 586 -39.25 -19.57 4.50
C LYS A 586 -37.86 -20.10 4.09
N THR A 587 -37.57 -20.26 2.79
CA THR A 587 -36.23 -20.67 2.34
C THR A 587 -35.23 -19.55 2.62
N PHE A 588 -34.17 -19.85 3.37
CA PHE A 588 -33.09 -18.91 3.67
C PHE A 588 -31.83 -19.23 2.87
N GLY A 589 -31.09 -18.18 2.52
CA GLY A 589 -29.76 -18.31 1.94
C GLY A 589 -28.76 -18.65 3.03
N THR A 590 -28.04 -19.76 2.87
CA THR A 590 -26.80 -19.97 3.64
C THR A 590 -25.75 -18.96 3.21
N THR A 591 -25.78 -18.59 1.92
CA THR A 591 -25.02 -17.49 1.34
C THR A 591 -26.01 -16.57 0.61
N ASN A 592 -26.15 -15.34 1.10
CA ASN A 592 -27.01 -14.34 0.49
C ASN A 592 -26.42 -13.84 -0.84
N LEU A 593 -27.26 -13.16 -1.63
CA LEU A 593 -26.86 -12.58 -2.91
C LEU A 593 -25.68 -11.62 -2.72
N HIS A 594 -24.60 -11.88 -3.45
CA HIS A 594 -23.41 -11.06 -3.48
C HIS A 594 -22.66 -11.26 -4.79
N CYS A 595 -21.56 -10.53 -4.98
CA CYS A 595 -20.73 -10.59 -6.17
C CYS A 595 -19.28 -10.42 -5.73
N ASP A 596 -18.39 -11.23 -6.30
CA ASP A 596 -16.96 -11.22 -6.00
C ASP A 596 -16.14 -10.48 -7.07
N MET A 597 -14.99 -9.97 -6.64
CA MET A 597 -14.07 -9.21 -7.49
C MET A 597 -13.22 -10.11 -8.38
N ALA A 598 -12.96 -11.34 -7.94
CA ALA A 598 -12.16 -12.35 -8.60
C ALA A 598 -13.05 -13.48 -9.11
N ASP A 599 -12.46 -14.32 -9.95
CA ASP A 599 -13.03 -15.61 -10.28
C ASP A 599 -12.99 -16.53 -9.06
N ALA A 600 -13.93 -17.46 -8.96
CA ALA A 600 -13.98 -18.40 -7.85
C ALA A 600 -14.28 -19.82 -8.33
N VAL A 601 -13.74 -20.81 -7.63
CA VAL A 601 -14.19 -22.21 -7.71
C VAL A 601 -14.69 -22.64 -6.35
N ASN A 602 -15.87 -23.26 -6.30
CA ASN A 602 -16.48 -23.80 -5.08
C ASN A 602 -16.70 -25.31 -5.21
N LEU A 603 -16.01 -26.08 -4.37
CA LEU A 603 -16.12 -27.53 -4.29
C LEU A 603 -16.96 -27.96 -3.09
N MET A 604 -18.02 -28.73 -3.33
CA MET A 604 -18.74 -29.44 -2.27
C MET A 604 -17.94 -30.67 -1.82
N CYS A 605 -17.32 -30.59 -0.63
CA CYS A 605 -16.47 -31.65 -0.09
C CYS A 605 -17.27 -32.69 0.69
N TYR A 606 -18.36 -32.28 1.34
CA TYR A 606 -19.25 -33.18 2.07
C TYR A 606 -20.68 -32.64 2.11
N ALA A 607 -21.66 -33.54 2.06
CA ALA A 607 -23.04 -33.25 2.39
C ALA A 607 -23.63 -34.38 3.22
N ASP A 608 -24.37 -34.02 4.25
CA ASP A 608 -25.02 -34.98 5.13
C ASP A 608 -26.08 -35.81 4.38
N THR A 609 -26.08 -37.12 4.60
CA THR A 609 -27.02 -38.04 3.93
C THR A 609 -28.29 -38.30 4.76
N THR A 610 -28.29 -37.88 6.03
CA THR A 610 -29.41 -38.08 6.97
C THR A 610 -30.36 -36.89 7.02
N SER A 611 -29.89 -35.70 6.62
CA SER A 611 -30.73 -34.50 6.51
C SER A 611 -31.78 -34.61 5.40
N TYR A 612 -32.87 -33.84 5.55
CA TYR A 612 -34.01 -33.75 4.63
C TYR A 612 -33.61 -33.82 3.15
N LYS A 613 -34.22 -34.76 2.42
CA LYS A 613 -34.17 -34.82 0.95
C LYS A 613 -35.42 -34.12 0.41
N LYS A 614 -35.24 -33.17 -0.50
CA LYS A 614 -36.35 -32.51 -1.19
C LYS A 614 -37.03 -33.51 -2.15
N GLU A 615 -38.35 -33.50 -2.20
CA GLU A 615 -39.14 -34.47 -3.00
C GLU A 615 -38.76 -34.46 -4.49
N ASN A 616 -38.31 -33.30 -5.02
CA ASN A 616 -38.02 -33.10 -6.45
C ASN A 616 -36.53 -32.91 -6.79
N THR A 617 -35.60 -33.06 -5.84
CA THR A 617 -34.16 -33.00 -6.14
C THR A 617 -33.31 -33.68 -5.06
N SER A 618 -32.29 -34.45 -5.49
CA SER A 618 -31.30 -35.06 -4.60
C SER A 618 -30.19 -34.10 -4.17
N ALA A 619 -30.15 -32.89 -4.72
CA ALA A 619 -29.05 -31.95 -4.55
C ALA A 619 -28.85 -31.52 -3.09
N ALA A 620 -27.60 -31.42 -2.66
CA ALA A 620 -27.24 -30.92 -1.33
C ALA A 620 -27.39 -29.40 -1.20
N ALA A 621 -27.12 -28.64 -2.26
CA ALA A 621 -27.29 -27.19 -2.31
C ALA A 621 -27.75 -26.71 -3.68
N ILE A 622 -28.44 -25.57 -3.70
CA ILE A 622 -28.82 -24.88 -4.92
C ILE A 622 -28.09 -23.55 -5.00
N TRP A 623 -27.62 -23.23 -6.20
CA TRP A 623 -27.02 -21.97 -6.58
C TRP A 623 -27.92 -21.26 -7.57
N ASP A 624 -28.11 -19.95 -7.38
CA ASP A 624 -28.58 -19.07 -8.45
C ASP A 624 -27.43 -18.11 -8.77
N ILE A 625 -27.00 -18.10 -10.03
CA ILE A 625 -25.91 -17.27 -10.54
C ILE A 625 -26.45 -16.37 -11.65
N TYR A 626 -26.20 -15.08 -11.56
CA TYR A 626 -26.69 -14.08 -12.50
C TYR A 626 -25.52 -13.58 -13.36
N PRO A 627 -25.72 -13.42 -14.68
CA PRO A 627 -24.68 -12.91 -15.56
C PRO A 627 -24.19 -11.52 -15.14
N PHE A 628 -22.94 -11.22 -15.44
CA PHE A 628 -22.34 -9.92 -15.14
C PHE A 628 -23.08 -8.77 -15.83
N GLU A 629 -23.58 -9.01 -17.04
CA GLU A 629 -24.22 -8.03 -17.90
C GLU A 629 -25.53 -7.47 -17.30
N VAL A 630 -26.20 -8.24 -16.42
CA VAL A 630 -27.44 -7.83 -15.74
C VAL A 630 -27.22 -7.23 -14.35
N LEU A 631 -25.97 -7.13 -13.89
CA LEU A 631 -25.63 -6.75 -12.51
C LEU A 631 -26.22 -5.39 -12.10
N GLN A 632 -26.24 -4.40 -13.01
CA GLN A 632 -26.78 -3.07 -12.69
C GLN A 632 -28.30 -3.09 -12.51
N ASP A 633 -29.02 -3.83 -13.34
CA ASP A 633 -30.48 -3.94 -13.22
C ASP A 633 -30.88 -4.81 -12.03
N LEU A 634 -30.11 -5.86 -11.74
CA LEU A 634 -30.24 -6.63 -10.51
C LEU A 634 -30.04 -5.74 -9.27
N ARG A 635 -29.04 -4.84 -9.29
CA ARG A 635 -28.81 -3.86 -8.22
C ARG A 635 -30.00 -2.92 -8.04
N LYS A 636 -30.62 -2.44 -9.13
CA LYS A 636 -31.85 -1.62 -9.09
C LYS A 636 -33.01 -2.40 -8.44
N PHE A 637 -33.22 -3.65 -8.82
CA PHE A 637 -34.24 -4.50 -8.24
C PHE A 637 -34.02 -4.69 -6.72
N VAL A 638 -32.80 -5.04 -6.30
CA VAL A 638 -32.50 -5.24 -4.87
C VAL A 638 -32.62 -3.94 -4.07
N ALA A 639 -32.26 -2.80 -4.66
CA ALA A 639 -32.48 -1.48 -4.04
C ALA A 639 -33.97 -1.17 -3.84
N LYS A 640 -34.82 -1.51 -4.82
CA LYS A 640 -36.27 -1.39 -4.71
C LYS A 640 -36.81 -2.24 -3.56
N ILE A 641 -36.38 -3.50 -3.46
CA ILE A 641 -36.76 -4.39 -2.35
C ILE A 641 -36.31 -3.83 -0.99
N ALA A 642 -35.10 -3.26 -0.91
CA ALA A 642 -34.62 -2.61 0.31
C ALA A 642 -35.51 -1.44 0.73
N SER A 643 -35.91 -0.60 -0.23
CA SER A 643 -36.82 0.53 0.02
C SER A 643 -38.20 0.08 0.51
N GLU A 644 -38.81 -0.90 -0.17
CA GLU A 644 -40.11 -1.48 0.22
C GLU A 644 -40.09 -2.08 1.63
N ARG A 645 -38.97 -2.74 1.99
CA ARG A 645 -38.76 -3.33 3.32
C ARG A 645 -38.25 -2.34 4.37
N LYS A 646 -38.05 -1.06 4.00
CA LYS A 646 -37.45 -0.01 4.84
C LYS A 646 -36.07 -0.42 5.40
N GLN A 647 -35.33 -1.25 4.67
CA GLN A 647 -33.99 -1.70 5.04
C GLN A 647 -32.96 -0.66 4.59
N LYS A 648 -32.13 -0.19 5.51
CA LYS A 648 -30.97 0.65 5.17
C LYS A 648 -29.84 -0.24 4.66
N VAL A 649 -29.50 -0.10 3.38
CA VAL A 649 -28.41 -0.83 2.74
C VAL A 649 -27.43 0.16 2.12
N LEU A 650 -26.14 -0.09 2.32
CA LEU A 650 -25.09 0.78 1.77
C LEU A 650 -24.89 0.51 0.27
N ASP A 651 -24.82 -0.77 -0.09
CA ASP A 651 -24.86 -1.25 -1.47
C ASP A 651 -25.83 -2.44 -1.59
N PRO A 652 -26.76 -2.45 -2.56
CA PRO A 652 -27.77 -3.50 -2.67
C PRO A 652 -27.22 -4.93 -2.82
N ILE A 653 -26.11 -5.11 -3.53
CA ILE A 653 -25.52 -6.44 -3.82
C ILE A 653 -24.41 -6.74 -2.82
N HIS A 654 -23.46 -5.83 -2.66
CA HIS A 654 -22.28 -6.10 -1.85
C HIS A 654 -22.62 -6.23 -0.35
N SER A 655 -23.71 -5.63 0.14
CA SER A 655 -24.11 -5.75 1.55
C SER A 655 -24.52 -7.17 1.99
N GLN A 656 -24.62 -8.14 1.08
CA GLN A 656 -24.91 -9.56 1.36
C GLN A 656 -26.14 -9.77 2.28
N TRP A 657 -27.16 -8.92 2.17
CA TRP A 657 -28.26 -8.84 3.13
C TRP A 657 -29.53 -9.60 2.70
N LEU A 658 -29.67 -9.87 1.40
CA LEU A 658 -30.88 -10.43 0.80
C LEU A 658 -30.59 -11.76 0.13
N TYR A 659 -31.46 -12.74 0.36
CA TYR A 659 -31.58 -13.93 -0.48
C TYR A 659 -32.85 -13.79 -1.35
N LEU A 660 -32.71 -14.00 -2.65
CA LEU A 660 -33.84 -14.00 -3.58
C LEU A 660 -34.53 -15.37 -3.50
N ASN A 661 -35.61 -15.48 -2.74
CA ASN A 661 -36.44 -16.69 -2.69
C ASN A 661 -37.24 -16.89 -4.00
N ASP A 662 -38.08 -17.92 -4.07
CA ASP A 662 -38.89 -18.21 -5.27
C ASP A 662 -39.74 -17.01 -5.70
N ASP A 663 -40.47 -16.39 -4.77
CA ASP A 663 -41.33 -15.22 -5.04
C ASP A 663 -40.53 -14.03 -5.59
N LEU A 664 -39.36 -13.75 -5.00
CA LEU A 664 -38.50 -12.64 -5.44
C LEU A 664 -37.86 -12.92 -6.80
N ARG A 665 -37.50 -14.17 -7.11
CA ARG A 665 -36.99 -14.55 -8.44
C ARG A 665 -38.08 -14.47 -9.50
N GLU A 666 -39.29 -14.92 -9.19
CA GLU A 666 -40.44 -14.77 -10.10
C GLU A 666 -40.75 -13.29 -10.36
N ARG A 667 -40.69 -12.47 -9.31
CA ARG A 667 -40.87 -11.02 -9.44
C ARG A 667 -39.75 -10.36 -10.24
N LEU A 668 -38.49 -10.75 -10.02
CA LEU A 668 -37.34 -10.28 -10.79
C LEU A 668 -37.52 -10.57 -12.29
N TRP A 669 -38.03 -11.76 -12.63
CA TRP A 669 -38.38 -12.10 -14.01
C TRP A 669 -39.53 -11.23 -14.55
N LYS A 670 -40.63 -11.09 -13.80
CA LYS A 670 -41.79 -10.30 -14.24
C LYS A 670 -41.47 -8.83 -14.48
N GLU A 671 -40.66 -8.23 -13.60
CA GLU A 671 -40.38 -6.79 -13.62
C GLU A 671 -39.17 -6.40 -14.47
N TYR A 672 -38.11 -7.22 -14.48
CA TYR A 672 -36.84 -6.89 -15.13
C TYR A 672 -36.43 -7.87 -16.23
N ARG A 673 -37.19 -8.96 -16.46
CA ARG A 673 -36.84 -10.03 -17.40
C ARG A 673 -35.45 -10.65 -17.16
N ILE A 674 -34.98 -10.59 -15.92
CA ILE A 674 -33.70 -11.17 -15.53
C ILE A 674 -33.90 -12.63 -15.10
N LYS A 675 -33.20 -13.53 -15.79
CA LYS A 675 -33.06 -14.95 -15.42
C LYS A 675 -31.59 -15.22 -15.07
N GLY A 676 -31.37 -16.05 -14.06
CA GLY A 676 -30.04 -16.56 -13.70
C GLY A 676 -29.92 -18.05 -14.01
N TRP A 677 -28.70 -18.57 -13.98
CA TRP A 677 -28.40 -19.98 -14.04
C TRP A 677 -28.63 -20.62 -12.67
N ARG A 678 -29.48 -21.64 -12.64
CA ARG A 678 -29.76 -22.41 -11.42
C ARG A 678 -29.01 -23.73 -11.44
N LEU A 679 -28.04 -23.90 -10.55
CA LEU A 679 -27.20 -25.10 -10.48
C LEU A 679 -27.47 -25.90 -9.21
N TYR A 680 -27.38 -27.22 -9.34
CA TYR A 680 -27.67 -28.19 -8.29
C TYR A 680 -26.38 -28.87 -7.88
N GLN A 681 -25.86 -28.56 -6.70
CA GLN A 681 -24.55 -29.00 -6.24
C GLN A 681 -24.66 -30.17 -5.27
N ASP A 682 -23.96 -31.26 -5.59
CA ASP A 682 -23.78 -32.44 -4.73
C ASP A 682 -22.30 -32.65 -4.38
N PRO A 683 -21.96 -33.48 -3.38
CA PRO A 683 -20.57 -33.83 -3.07
C PRO A 683 -19.78 -34.25 -4.32
N GLY A 684 -18.58 -33.70 -4.49
CA GLY A 684 -17.77 -33.91 -5.69
C GLY A 684 -18.09 -32.98 -6.86
N CYS A 685 -19.01 -32.02 -6.71
CA CYS A 685 -19.25 -30.99 -7.71
C CYS A 685 -18.42 -29.73 -7.40
N ALA A 686 -17.59 -29.31 -8.36
CA ALA A 686 -16.91 -28.02 -8.39
C ALA A 686 -17.67 -27.05 -9.30
N ILE A 687 -18.09 -25.90 -8.78
CA ILE A 687 -18.76 -24.83 -9.54
C ILE A 687 -17.78 -23.67 -9.68
N PHE A 688 -17.48 -23.28 -10.91
CA PHE A 688 -16.71 -22.10 -11.24
C PHE A 688 -17.64 -20.91 -11.50
N ILE A 689 -17.33 -19.78 -10.89
CA ILE A 689 -18.09 -18.53 -10.95
C ILE A 689 -17.19 -17.44 -11.55
N PRO A 690 -17.52 -16.90 -12.72
CA PRO A 690 -16.76 -15.81 -13.32
C PRO A 690 -16.82 -14.55 -12.46
N ALA A 691 -15.73 -13.79 -12.41
CA ALA A 691 -15.68 -12.51 -11.73
C ALA A 691 -16.84 -11.60 -12.17
N GLY A 692 -17.49 -10.93 -11.21
CA GLY A 692 -18.63 -10.06 -11.48
C GLY A 692 -20.00 -10.74 -11.58
N CYS A 693 -20.08 -12.07 -11.63
CA CYS A 693 -21.37 -12.75 -11.59
C CYS A 693 -21.94 -12.75 -10.17
N ALA A 694 -23.10 -12.10 -9.98
CA ALA A 694 -23.79 -12.11 -8.70
C ALA A 694 -24.37 -13.50 -8.43
N HIS A 695 -24.27 -14.00 -7.21
CA HIS A 695 -24.75 -15.34 -6.88
C HIS A 695 -25.19 -15.50 -5.43
N GLN A 696 -25.98 -16.54 -5.19
CA GLN A 696 -26.52 -16.92 -3.87
C GLN A 696 -26.61 -18.44 -3.74
N VAL A 697 -26.63 -18.92 -2.49
CA VAL A 697 -26.65 -20.36 -2.17
C VAL A 697 -27.63 -20.67 -1.07
N SER A 698 -28.41 -21.73 -1.26
CA SER A 698 -29.19 -22.36 -0.20
C SER A 698 -28.85 -23.83 -0.08
N ASN A 699 -28.40 -24.25 1.11
CA ASN A 699 -28.18 -25.65 1.43
C ASN A 699 -29.51 -26.33 1.73
N TYR A 700 -29.80 -27.46 1.10
CA TYR A 700 -30.88 -28.37 1.52
C TYR A 700 -30.39 -29.39 2.53
N ARG A 701 -29.12 -29.80 2.39
CA ARG A 701 -28.44 -30.72 3.30
C ARG A 701 -27.28 -30.00 3.95
N SER A 702 -27.00 -30.34 5.21
CA SER A 702 -25.84 -29.76 5.90
C SER A 702 -24.58 -30.07 5.10
N SER A 703 -23.81 -29.03 4.79
CA SER A 703 -22.78 -29.09 3.75
C SER A 703 -21.47 -28.47 4.21
N ILE A 704 -20.36 -29.06 3.76
CA ILE A 704 -19.00 -28.53 3.88
C ILE A 704 -18.52 -28.26 2.45
N LYS A 705 -18.22 -26.99 2.17
CA LYS A 705 -17.66 -26.54 0.90
C LYS A 705 -16.29 -25.94 1.13
N CYS A 706 -15.41 -26.05 0.16
CA CYS A 706 -14.15 -25.30 0.12
C CYS A 706 -14.10 -24.52 -1.20
N ALA A 707 -13.74 -23.25 -1.13
CA ALA A 707 -13.65 -22.39 -2.30
C ALA A 707 -12.26 -21.76 -2.41
N TYR A 708 -11.88 -21.39 -3.62
CA TYR A 708 -10.62 -20.73 -3.94
C TYR A 708 -10.84 -19.66 -4.99
N ASP A 709 -10.28 -18.49 -4.74
CA ASP A 709 -10.39 -17.36 -5.65
C ASP A 709 -9.16 -17.30 -6.55
N PHE A 710 -9.33 -16.85 -7.78
CA PHE A 710 -8.25 -16.71 -8.74
C PHE A 710 -8.51 -15.56 -9.70
N VAL A 711 -7.49 -15.13 -10.44
CA VAL A 711 -7.62 -14.07 -11.44
C VAL A 711 -7.28 -14.65 -12.80
N SER A 712 -8.30 -14.92 -13.60
CA SER A 712 -8.13 -15.43 -14.95
C SER A 712 -7.86 -14.29 -15.95
N PRO A 713 -7.13 -14.53 -17.06
CA PRO A 713 -6.95 -13.54 -18.10
C PRO A 713 -8.28 -13.18 -18.78
N GLU A 714 -9.16 -14.17 -18.95
CA GLU A 714 -10.43 -14.04 -19.65
C GLU A 714 -11.39 -13.05 -18.96
N ASN A 715 -11.35 -12.95 -17.63
CA ASN A 715 -12.25 -12.10 -16.84
C ASN A 715 -11.59 -10.81 -16.32
N LEU A 716 -10.36 -10.50 -16.75
CA LEU A 716 -9.59 -9.35 -16.26
C LEU A 716 -10.35 -8.01 -16.37
N SER A 717 -11.09 -7.82 -17.47
CA SER A 717 -11.91 -6.62 -17.68
C SER A 717 -13.06 -6.51 -16.67
N ARG A 718 -13.71 -7.62 -16.33
CA ARG A 718 -14.76 -7.70 -15.31
C ARG A 718 -14.17 -7.44 -13.92
N CYS A 719 -13.03 -8.05 -13.60
CA CYS A 719 -12.29 -7.78 -12.35
C CYS A 719 -12.00 -6.28 -12.18
N ALA A 720 -11.55 -5.60 -13.25
CA ALA A 720 -11.25 -4.17 -13.22
C ALA A 720 -12.50 -3.30 -12.98
N GLU A 721 -13.62 -3.64 -13.62
CA GLU A 721 -14.89 -2.93 -13.43
C GLU A 721 -15.42 -3.09 -12.00
N ILE A 722 -15.48 -4.32 -11.49
CA ILE A 722 -15.95 -4.60 -10.13
C ILE A 722 -15.03 -3.97 -9.07
N THR A 723 -13.71 -4.03 -9.26
CA THR A 723 -12.74 -3.37 -8.36
C THR A 723 -13.01 -1.88 -8.22
N LYS A 724 -13.36 -1.21 -9.33
CA LYS A 724 -13.73 0.21 -9.33
C LYS A 724 -15.05 0.46 -8.57
N GLU A 725 -16.01 -0.45 -8.64
CA GLU A 725 -17.26 -0.36 -7.88
C GLU A 725 -17.04 -0.50 -6.38
N PHE A 726 -16.26 -1.49 -5.93
CA PHE A 726 -15.96 -1.73 -4.52
C PHE A 726 -15.27 -0.52 -3.86
N GLY A 727 -14.37 0.15 -4.59
CA GLY A 727 -13.70 1.37 -4.11
C GLY A 727 -14.68 2.50 -3.76
N LYS A 728 -15.83 2.61 -4.46
CA LYS A 728 -16.85 3.63 -4.15
C LYS A 728 -17.47 3.44 -2.76
N VAL A 729 -17.49 2.20 -2.27
CA VAL A 729 -18.15 1.77 -1.03
C VAL A 729 -17.17 1.59 0.15
N ARG A 730 -15.89 1.98 -0.02
CA ARG A 730 -14.79 1.80 0.96
C ARG A 730 -14.64 0.35 1.44
N ARG A 731 -14.72 -0.62 0.53
CA ARG A 731 -14.36 -2.01 0.83
C ARG A 731 -12.91 -2.27 0.46
N ASP A 732 -12.29 -3.19 1.16
CA ASP A 732 -10.90 -3.59 0.88
C ASP A 732 -10.85 -4.15 -0.55
N ASP A 733 -10.12 -3.46 -1.43
CA ASP A 733 -9.75 -4.01 -2.74
C ASP A 733 -8.69 -5.06 -2.45
N ALA A 734 -9.10 -6.32 -2.34
CA ALA A 734 -8.22 -7.41 -1.97
C ALA A 734 -7.28 -7.83 -3.12
N LEU A 735 -7.47 -7.40 -4.38
CA LEU A 735 -6.79 -7.99 -5.55
C LEU A 735 -5.45 -7.38 -5.97
N GLN A 736 -5.20 -6.09 -5.71
CA GLN A 736 -4.05 -5.35 -6.28
C GLN A 736 -3.96 -5.46 -7.81
N LEU A 737 -5.11 -5.43 -8.49
CA LEU A 737 -5.24 -5.84 -9.89
C LEU A 737 -4.21 -5.19 -10.83
N ASN A 738 -3.93 -3.90 -10.67
CA ASN A 738 -2.96 -3.19 -11.50
C ASN A 738 -1.51 -3.69 -11.31
N SER A 739 -1.11 -3.97 -10.06
CA SER A 739 0.18 -4.59 -9.77
C SER A 739 0.24 -6.01 -10.33
N THR A 740 -0.84 -6.78 -10.16
CA THR A 740 -0.98 -8.13 -10.71
C THR A 740 -0.82 -8.13 -12.23
N MET A 741 -1.47 -7.19 -12.94
CA MET A 741 -1.31 -7.01 -14.39
C MET A 741 0.11 -6.62 -14.77
N LEU A 742 0.73 -5.67 -14.05
CA LEU A 742 2.11 -5.24 -14.30
C LEU A 742 3.07 -6.43 -14.28
N PHE A 743 3.09 -7.18 -13.19
CA PHE A 743 4.03 -8.29 -13.05
C PHE A 743 3.67 -9.49 -13.91
N SER A 744 2.38 -9.71 -14.20
CA SER A 744 1.96 -10.71 -15.19
C SER A 744 2.47 -10.37 -16.58
N TRP A 745 2.38 -9.10 -17.00
CA TRP A 745 2.91 -8.63 -18.27
C TRP A 745 4.42 -8.78 -18.33
N THR A 746 5.15 -8.18 -17.38
CA THR A 746 6.61 -8.12 -17.42
C THR A 746 7.23 -9.51 -17.37
N SER A 747 6.80 -10.37 -16.44
CA SER A 747 7.34 -11.74 -16.33
C SER A 747 7.09 -12.54 -17.62
N THR A 748 5.88 -12.52 -18.15
CA THR A 748 5.54 -13.27 -19.37
C THR A 748 6.28 -12.73 -20.60
N TYR A 749 6.45 -11.41 -20.69
CA TYR A 749 7.16 -10.78 -21.80
C TYR A 749 8.67 -11.07 -21.76
N ASP A 750 9.28 -11.03 -20.57
CA ASP A 750 10.69 -11.36 -20.36
C ASP A 750 10.97 -12.85 -20.62
N GLU A 751 10.10 -13.75 -20.13
CA GLU A 751 10.13 -15.19 -20.43
C GLU A 751 10.15 -15.43 -21.94
N ARG A 752 9.28 -14.75 -22.69
CA ARG A 752 9.22 -14.85 -24.15
C ARG A 752 10.51 -14.35 -24.81
N LYS A 753 11.07 -13.23 -24.36
CA LYS A 753 12.31 -12.64 -24.92
C LYS A 753 13.54 -13.51 -24.66
N ALA A 754 13.69 -14.07 -23.46
CA ALA A 754 14.83 -14.89 -23.08
C ALA A 754 14.97 -16.16 -23.94
N GLU A 755 13.88 -16.69 -24.47
CA GLU A 755 13.88 -17.86 -25.35
C GLU A 755 14.09 -17.54 -26.85
N HIS A 756 14.29 -16.27 -27.21
CA HIS A 756 14.66 -15.82 -28.57
C HIS A 756 16.15 -15.42 -28.68
N GLN A 757 16.85 -15.36 -27.56
CA GLN A 757 18.31 -15.23 -27.45
C GLN A 757 18.93 -16.62 -27.30
#